data_AF-A0A1Y1WPY7-F1
#
_entry.id   AF-A0A1Y1WPY7-F1
#
_cell.length_a   1.000
_cell.length_b   1.000
_cell.length_c   1.000
_cell.angle_alpha   90.00
_cell.angle_beta   90.00
_cell.angle_gamma   90.00
#
_symmetry.space_group_name_H-M   'P 1'
#
loop_
_entity.id
_entity.type
_entity.pdbx_description
1 polymer ?
#
loop_
_entity_poly.entity_id
_entity_poly.type
_entity_poly.pdbx_seq_one_letter_code
_entity_poly.pdbx_strand_id
1 'polypeptide(L)'
;MFLFKSNSTIFKDDYKKKIKDFVEENDDYKSNLVSEDTYEWNKFKVEDFKKLLHSYDSIESSEFSICNHQWKIRIYFYGKFKNDLDYFKFSLINTDRKNNYIPTKFVPYFKVSDSTETKNFPASLLYNFNNNACYEYKIYNNDYKSFMENINNDTQLCIGIYMRIYNNIIIEKYINDKLTFNDIEGTTFKKENSIYFEWAIKDWENIKSLRYFESPLFIKNNDKWSIIIKKGNIQLKCYSFSLNENHFHIKSIIGIRYSDNFSKGYLSEESNIYSKESEITFNKELTNIETQTKIDSIESIENVDTIIICVHIHEYSNIKENHINKLKNTLIEDDLRNINNIKRVDRNYFEYKIENISGFLNGVNKQSSEEFYVGNYKWKLHVMSYFNLICKEYNNINIVLENVDDFDNDEFVSCKYLFYFKSSNKHYPFKPTSSLTIFNNTKKKSDYFIINKNSYDKTIKSFIDNEDNSLTIGVYIFIYDNFIISNYFNEIKEKGIDNDYDIINSNYYEWEIEDWDKLQKENVAIISSPPFKIDKYDWNVTFYPKEENMNQVLYFSNNDSNNKDRNIFVRCIFVIRNCNDFSCYEIQKSKIESLEYNVELKSEVDKDGNNILSMKSLKSYEVSKRRLIENNKVIFGVFIFKMKKKKTKIKMKNSKKVKK
;
A
#
# COMPACT_ATOMS: atom_id res chain seq x y z
N MET A 1 32.41 55.86 -7.75
CA MET A 1 32.77 54.47 -7.39
C MET A 1 31.65 53.93 -6.51
N PHE A 2 30.60 53.36 -7.10
CA PHE A 2 29.49 52.75 -6.37
C PHE A 2 29.71 51.24 -6.30
N LEU A 3 30.00 50.72 -5.11
CA LEU A 3 30.10 49.29 -4.81
C LEU A 3 28.67 48.71 -4.74
N PHE A 4 28.24 48.04 -5.81
CA PHE A 4 27.07 47.16 -5.73
C PHE A 4 27.43 45.96 -4.85
N LYS A 5 26.80 45.87 -3.67
CA LYS A 5 26.75 44.61 -2.90
C LYS A 5 26.07 43.57 -3.78
N SER A 6 26.76 42.46 -4.06
CA SER A 6 26.26 41.37 -4.91
C SER A 6 24.93 40.81 -4.38
N ASN A 7 23.96 40.59 -5.27
CA ASN A 7 22.64 39.96 -5.02
C ASN A 7 22.68 38.52 -4.43
N SER A 8 23.87 38.00 -4.10
CA SER A 8 24.08 36.63 -3.65
C SER A 8 23.60 36.36 -2.22
N THR A 9 23.60 37.37 -1.33
CA THR A 9 23.14 37.22 0.06
C THR A 9 21.62 37.15 0.17
N ILE A 10 20.89 37.97 -0.60
CA ILE A 10 19.40 38.00 -0.58
C ILE A 10 18.83 36.64 -1.02
N PHE A 11 19.46 35.99 -2.00
CA PHE A 11 19.03 34.68 -2.48
C PHE A 11 19.26 33.55 -1.45
N LYS A 12 20.30 33.67 -0.60
CA LYS A 12 20.60 32.66 0.43
C LYS A 12 19.55 32.63 1.52
N ASP A 13 19.10 33.79 1.99
CA ASP A 13 18.18 33.89 3.11
C ASP A 13 16.76 33.44 2.74
N ASP A 14 16.28 33.83 1.55
CA ASP A 14 14.96 33.40 1.04
C ASP A 14 14.89 31.88 0.86
N TYR A 15 15.99 31.27 0.41
CA TYR A 15 16.05 29.83 0.19
C TYR A 15 16.10 29.02 1.48
N LYS A 16 16.94 29.45 2.45
CA LYS A 16 17.00 28.81 3.77
C LYS A 16 15.63 28.85 4.45
N LYS A 17 14.90 29.96 4.29
CA LYS A 17 13.52 30.09 4.76
C LYS A 17 12.58 29.10 4.07
N LYS A 18 12.59 28.99 2.74
CA LYS A 18 11.75 28.02 2.00
C LYS A 18 11.96 26.56 2.42
N ILE A 19 13.20 26.13 2.62
CA ILE A 19 13.46 24.76 3.12
C ILE A 19 12.96 24.61 4.55
N LYS A 20 13.22 25.61 5.40
CA LYS A 20 12.74 25.61 6.78
C LYS A 20 11.20 25.49 6.83
N ASP A 21 10.50 26.32 6.07
CA ASP A 21 9.04 26.31 5.98
C ASP A 21 8.54 24.93 5.49
N PHE A 22 9.16 24.37 4.44
CA PHE A 22 8.87 23.02 3.94
C PHE A 22 9.06 21.95 5.02
N VAL A 23 10.14 22.01 5.79
CA VAL A 23 10.38 21.05 6.88
C VAL A 23 9.36 21.25 7.99
N GLU A 24 9.04 22.49 8.36
CA GLU A 24 8.07 22.82 9.40
C GLU A 24 6.65 22.41 9.08
N GLU A 25 6.22 22.51 7.83
CA GLU A 25 4.90 22.02 7.38
C GLU A 25 4.77 20.50 7.51
N ASN A 26 5.91 19.79 7.44
CA ASN A 26 5.96 18.33 7.46
C ASN A 26 6.59 17.77 8.75
N ASP A 27 6.76 18.58 9.79
CA ASP A 27 7.42 18.20 11.04
C ASP A 27 6.46 18.08 12.21
N ASP A 28 6.06 16.83 12.48
CA ASP A 28 5.22 16.47 13.62
C ASP A 28 5.93 16.62 14.98
N TYR A 29 7.24 16.95 15.01
CA TYR A 29 8.09 16.89 16.20
C TYR A 29 8.64 18.24 16.68
N LYS A 30 8.00 19.35 16.30
CA LYS A 30 8.46 20.73 16.61
C LYS A 30 8.82 20.97 18.07
N SER A 31 8.10 20.36 19.02
CA SER A 31 8.34 20.56 20.46
C SER A 31 9.67 19.98 20.97
N ASN A 32 10.35 19.14 20.17
CA ASN A 32 11.48 18.31 20.61
C ASN A 32 12.77 18.59 19.85
N LEU A 33 12.78 19.67 19.08
CA LEU A 33 13.92 20.12 18.32
C LEU A 33 15.05 20.55 19.28
N VAL A 34 16.17 19.83 19.24
CA VAL A 34 17.38 20.16 20.01
C VAL A 34 18.18 21.23 19.29
N SER A 35 18.37 21.02 17.99
CA SER A 35 19.10 21.96 17.14
C SER A 35 18.71 21.79 15.68
N GLU A 36 18.80 22.87 14.92
CA GLU A 36 18.65 22.88 13.47
C GLU A 36 19.78 23.70 12.86
N ASP A 37 20.32 23.23 11.74
CA ASP A 37 21.38 23.93 11.03
C ASP A 37 21.45 23.48 9.56
N THR A 38 22.20 24.22 8.75
CA THR A 38 22.31 24.04 7.30
C THR A 38 23.75 23.91 6.86
N TYR A 39 24.07 22.86 6.13
CA TYR A 39 25.28 22.79 5.34
C TYR A 39 25.04 23.40 3.96
N GLU A 40 25.72 24.52 3.71
CA GLU A 40 25.57 25.29 2.48
C GLU A 40 26.11 24.53 1.26
N TRP A 41 25.33 24.56 0.18
CA TRP A 41 25.63 23.98 -1.13
C TRP A 41 26.97 24.41 -1.76
N ASN A 42 27.52 25.57 -1.40
CA ASN A 42 28.81 26.01 -1.92
C ASN A 42 30.01 25.20 -1.39
N LYS A 43 29.81 24.34 -0.37
CA LYS A 43 30.87 23.56 0.27
C LYS A 43 31.10 22.18 -0.33
N PHE A 44 30.07 21.52 -0.87
CA PHE A 44 30.23 20.25 -1.58
C PHE A 44 29.84 20.41 -3.05
N LYS A 45 30.85 20.57 -3.89
CA LYS A 45 30.74 20.69 -5.34
C LYS A 45 31.18 19.40 -6.00
N VAL A 46 30.35 18.89 -6.89
CA VAL A 46 30.64 17.72 -7.70
C VAL A 46 30.82 18.17 -9.14
N GLU A 47 32.06 18.08 -9.61
CA GLU A 47 32.39 18.31 -11.01
C GLU A 47 32.01 17.09 -11.85
N ASP A 48 31.71 17.30 -13.12
CA ASP A 48 31.44 16.20 -14.06
C ASP A 48 30.32 15.23 -13.59
N PHE A 49 29.29 15.73 -12.89
CA PHE A 49 28.24 14.88 -12.29
C PHE A 49 27.58 13.94 -13.31
N LYS A 50 27.40 14.38 -14.57
CA LYS A 50 26.90 13.53 -15.66
C LYS A 50 27.81 12.35 -16.00
N LYS A 51 29.14 12.51 -15.94
CA LYS A 51 30.08 11.39 -16.16
C LYS A 51 29.99 10.38 -15.03
N LEU A 52 29.82 10.87 -13.80
CA LEU A 52 29.68 10.03 -12.59
C LEU A 52 28.38 9.20 -12.60
N LEU A 53 27.30 9.70 -13.19
CA LEU A 53 26.08 8.89 -13.39
C LEU A 53 26.35 7.59 -14.15
N HIS A 54 27.35 7.58 -15.05
CA HIS A 54 27.70 6.38 -15.81
C HIS A 54 28.83 5.57 -15.17
N SER A 55 29.39 6.00 -14.04
CA SER A 55 30.37 5.24 -13.28
C SER A 55 29.70 4.50 -12.12
N TYR A 56 30.31 3.38 -11.71
CA TYR A 56 29.91 2.68 -10.48
C TYR A 56 30.65 3.23 -9.25
N ASP A 57 31.27 4.40 -9.39
CA ASP A 57 32.07 4.99 -8.33
C ASP A 57 31.16 5.65 -7.29
N SER A 58 31.72 5.87 -6.10
CA SER A 58 31.07 6.70 -5.09
C SER A 58 31.82 8.01 -4.94
N ILE A 59 31.10 9.10 -4.73
CA ILE A 59 31.69 10.39 -4.37
C ILE A 59 31.42 10.70 -2.91
N GLU A 60 32.35 11.40 -2.28
CA GLU A 60 32.29 11.74 -0.87
C GLU A 60 32.63 13.22 -0.66
N SER A 61 31.91 13.89 0.24
CA SER A 61 32.27 15.22 0.71
C SER A 61 33.47 15.16 1.66
N SER A 62 34.09 16.31 1.94
CA SER A 62 34.88 16.46 3.17
C SER A 62 33.97 16.29 4.40
N GLU A 63 34.55 16.00 5.56
CA GLU A 63 33.81 16.05 6.82
C GLU A 63 33.37 17.49 7.12
N PHE A 64 32.19 17.64 7.70
CA PHE A 64 31.64 18.93 8.06
C PHE A 64 30.82 18.87 9.34
N SER A 65 30.76 19.99 10.07
CA SER A 65 29.95 20.12 11.28
C SER A 65 28.57 20.67 10.95
N ILE A 66 27.51 19.98 11.41
CA ILE A 66 26.15 20.52 11.50
C ILE A 66 25.60 20.12 12.87
N CYS A 67 24.94 21.05 13.57
CA CYS A 67 24.30 20.78 14.85
C CYS A 67 25.26 20.21 15.92
N ASN A 68 26.52 20.65 15.92
CA ASN A 68 27.60 20.17 16.80
C ASN A 68 28.04 18.71 16.59
N HIS A 69 27.73 18.13 15.44
CA HIS A 69 28.12 16.78 15.06
C HIS A 69 28.91 16.77 13.75
N GLN A 70 29.88 15.87 13.62
CA GLN A 70 30.62 15.69 12.38
C GLN A 70 29.89 14.74 11.44
N TRP A 71 29.79 15.14 10.18
CA TRP A 71 29.07 14.42 9.14
C TRP A 71 29.87 14.35 7.85
N LYS A 72 29.52 13.39 7.00
CA LYS A 72 30.03 13.23 5.64
C LYS A 72 28.88 12.86 4.71
N ILE A 73 28.87 13.41 3.51
CA ILE A 73 27.95 12.98 2.45
C ILE A 73 28.68 11.97 1.59
N ARG A 74 28.01 10.88 1.24
CA ARG A 74 28.45 9.93 0.23
C ARG A 74 27.33 9.71 -0.77
N ILE A 75 27.64 9.67 -2.06
CA ILE A 75 26.68 9.34 -3.11
C ILE A 75 27.18 8.12 -3.88
N TYR A 76 26.32 7.12 -4.00
CA TYR A 76 26.55 5.91 -4.81
C TYR A 76 25.65 5.92 -6.03
N PHE A 77 26.18 5.60 -7.20
CA PHE A 77 25.40 5.51 -8.44
C PHE A 77 25.05 4.05 -8.74
N TYR A 78 23.77 3.77 -8.97
CA TYR A 78 23.27 2.43 -9.28
C TYR A 78 22.56 2.43 -10.64
N GLY A 79 23.20 1.81 -11.64
CA GLY A 79 22.71 1.71 -13.01
C GLY A 79 23.46 2.65 -13.97
N LYS A 80 23.05 2.65 -15.24
CA LYS A 80 23.62 3.55 -16.27
C LYS A 80 22.71 4.73 -16.59
N PHE A 81 21.68 4.96 -15.78
CA PHE A 81 20.61 5.95 -15.96
C PHE A 81 19.96 5.93 -17.34
N LYS A 82 19.78 4.73 -17.88
CA LYS A 82 19.03 4.47 -19.11
C LYS A 82 17.59 4.06 -18.82
N ASN A 83 17.34 3.52 -17.62
CA ASN A 83 16.04 3.05 -17.20
C ASN A 83 15.47 3.93 -16.09
N ASP A 84 14.15 3.99 -16.01
CA ASP A 84 13.40 4.70 -14.98
C ASP A 84 13.70 4.19 -13.54
N LEU A 85 14.15 2.94 -13.43
CA LEU A 85 14.51 2.28 -12.17
C LEU A 85 15.96 2.52 -11.72
N ASP A 86 16.79 3.14 -12.56
CA ASP A 86 18.15 3.50 -12.16
C ASP A 86 18.06 4.60 -11.07
N TYR A 87 18.97 4.60 -10.10
CA TYR A 87 18.93 5.57 -8.99
C TYR A 87 20.33 5.89 -8.48
N PHE A 88 20.48 7.04 -7.84
CA PHE A 88 21.62 7.27 -6.96
C PHE A 88 21.17 7.28 -5.51
N LYS A 89 22.05 6.81 -4.64
CA LYS A 89 21.83 6.68 -3.21
C LYS A 89 22.64 7.74 -2.50
N PHE A 90 21.95 8.67 -1.86
CA PHE A 90 22.49 9.69 -1.00
C PHE A 90 22.64 9.14 0.42
N SER A 91 23.84 9.20 0.96
CA SER A 91 24.19 8.69 2.28
C SER A 91 24.75 9.83 3.15
N LEU A 92 24.10 10.14 4.27
CA LEU A 92 24.59 11.08 5.28
C LEU A 92 25.18 10.29 6.47
N ILE A 93 26.49 10.35 6.65
CA ILE A 93 27.24 9.54 7.60
C ILE A 93 27.68 10.41 8.77
N ASN A 94 27.27 10.08 9.99
CA ASN A 94 27.84 10.67 11.19
C ASN A 94 29.23 10.08 11.45
N THR A 95 30.24 10.93 11.57
CA THR A 95 31.63 10.52 11.81
C THR A 95 32.07 10.66 13.27
N ASP A 96 31.19 11.14 14.15
CA ASP A 96 31.42 11.19 15.59
C ASP A 96 31.44 9.77 16.18
N ARG A 97 32.64 9.26 16.48
CA ARG A 97 32.84 7.93 17.10
C ARG A 97 32.25 7.77 18.51
N LYS A 98 31.72 8.84 19.11
CA LYS A 98 31.32 8.87 20.52
C LYS A 98 29.82 8.67 20.75
N ASN A 99 28.97 8.93 19.75
CA ASN A 99 27.51 8.84 19.88
C ASN A 99 26.90 8.06 18.72
N ASN A 100 26.61 6.78 18.93
CA ASN A 100 26.12 5.91 17.86
C ASN A 100 24.66 6.20 17.44
N TYR A 101 23.94 7.08 18.15
CA TYR A 101 22.54 7.35 17.87
C TYR A 101 22.19 8.83 18.03
N ILE A 102 21.94 9.50 16.90
CA ILE A 102 21.57 10.91 16.85
C ILE A 102 20.30 11.04 16.02
N PRO A 103 19.13 11.21 16.64
CA PRO A 103 17.89 11.30 15.90
C PRO A 103 17.88 12.50 14.94
N THR A 104 17.89 12.23 13.64
CA THR A 104 18.10 13.25 12.62
C THR A 104 17.01 13.21 11.56
N LYS A 105 16.43 14.37 11.26
CA LYS A 105 15.67 14.61 10.02
C LYS A 105 16.50 15.52 9.15
N PHE A 106 16.67 15.18 7.89
CA PHE A 106 17.40 16.02 6.96
C PHE A 106 16.72 16.09 5.59
N VAL A 107 16.99 17.18 4.88
CA VAL A 107 16.54 17.42 3.52
C VAL A 107 17.76 17.70 2.66
N PRO A 108 18.15 16.74 1.79
CA PRO A 108 19.17 17.03 0.80
C PRO A 108 18.58 17.97 -0.25
N TYR A 109 19.37 18.94 -0.66
CA TYR A 109 18.99 19.83 -1.74
C TYR A 109 20.14 20.01 -2.73
N PHE A 110 19.74 20.17 -3.99
CA PHE A 110 20.65 20.16 -5.13
C PHE A 110 20.50 21.46 -5.90
N LYS A 111 21.63 22.05 -6.26
CA LYS A 111 21.69 23.28 -7.04
C LYS A 111 22.74 23.15 -8.14
N VAL A 112 22.40 23.58 -9.34
CA VAL A 112 23.36 23.72 -10.43
C VAL A 112 24.10 25.05 -10.24
N SER A 113 25.43 25.06 -10.28
CA SER A 113 26.28 26.21 -9.91
C SER A 113 25.81 27.56 -10.45
N ASP A 114 25.40 27.58 -11.71
CA ASP A 114 25.03 28.79 -12.46
C ASP A 114 23.51 28.96 -12.63
N SER A 115 22.72 28.05 -12.04
CA SER A 115 21.26 28.13 -12.08
C SER A 115 20.72 28.81 -10.82
N THR A 116 19.55 29.45 -10.94
CA THR A 116 18.73 29.82 -9.78
C THR A 116 17.82 28.67 -9.35
N GLU A 117 17.66 27.65 -10.18
CA GLU A 117 16.87 26.47 -9.87
C GLU A 117 17.50 25.64 -8.77
N THR A 118 16.65 25.21 -7.85
CA THR A 118 17.00 24.35 -6.73
C THR A 118 15.99 23.23 -6.70
N LYS A 119 16.47 22.00 -6.50
CA LYS A 119 15.61 20.83 -6.34
C LYS A 119 15.78 20.29 -4.92
N ASN A 120 14.67 20.30 -4.19
CA ASN A 120 14.55 19.66 -2.89
C ASN A 120 13.92 18.28 -3.09
N PHE A 121 14.39 17.30 -2.35
CA PHE A 121 13.74 16.00 -2.27
C PHE A 121 13.04 15.86 -0.91
N PRO A 122 11.87 15.22 -0.84
CA PRO A 122 11.09 15.16 0.39
C PRO A 122 11.90 14.57 1.55
N ALA A 123 11.73 15.18 2.72
CA ALA A 123 12.36 14.75 3.95
C ALA A 123 11.79 13.40 4.38
N SER A 124 12.62 12.39 4.61
CA SER A 124 12.25 11.23 5.42
C SER A 124 12.87 11.36 6.80
N LEU A 125 12.07 11.19 7.85
CA LEU A 125 12.60 10.99 9.20
C LEU A 125 13.30 9.63 9.19
N LEU A 126 14.63 9.62 9.22
CA LEU A 126 15.41 8.40 9.15
C LEU A 126 15.97 8.10 10.53
N TYR A 127 15.65 6.92 11.04
CA TYR A 127 16.25 6.36 12.24
C TYR A 127 17.29 5.35 11.81
N ASN A 128 18.47 5.41 12.41
CA ASN A 128 19.51 4.45 12.10
C ASN A 128 19.60 3.39 13.20
N PHE A 129 19.19 2.17 12.87
CA PHE A 129 19.20 1.03 13.79
C PHE A 129 20.45 0.15 13.67
N ASN A 130 21.40 0.48 12.78
CA ASN A 130 22.60 -0.31 12.55
C ASN A 130 23.85 0.44 13.06
N ASN A 131 24.85 -0.32 13.54
CA ASN A 131 26.13 0.18 14.08
C ASN A 131 26.95 1.11 13.16
N ASN A 132 26.49 1.35 11.92
CA ASN A 132 27.07 2.33 11.02
C ASN A 132 26.13 3.53 10.98
N ALA A 133 26.49 4.66 11.58
CA ALA A 133 25.71 5.90 11.68
C ALA A 133 25.46 6.61 10.32
N CYS A 134 25.02 5.88 9.29
CA CYS A 134 24.67 6.32 7.96
C CYS A 134 23.15 6.37 7.73
N TYR A 135 22.65 7.51 7.30
CA TYR A 135 21.29 7.69 6.77
C TYR A 135 21.30 7.58 5.25
N GLU A 136 20.32 6.90 4.67
CA GLU A 136 20.32 6.60 3.24
C GLU A 136 19.01 7.03 2.57
N TYR A 137 19.10 7.68 1.42
CA TYR A 137 17.97 8.12 0.61
C TYR A 137 18.22 7.79 -0.86
N LYS A 138 17.25 7.13 -1.52
CA LYS A 138 17.35 6.77 -2.94
C LYS A 138 16.62 7.81 -3.78
N ILE A 139 17.26 8.30 -4.84
CA ILE A 139 16.70 9.24 -5.81
C ILE A 139 16.68 8.53 -7.16
N TYR A 140 15.47 8.14 -7.62
CA TYR A 140 15.27 7.38 -8.86
C TYR A 140 15.25 8.30 -10.08
N ASN A 141 15.71 7.80 -11.22
CA ASN A 141 15.83 8.52 -12.49
C ASN A 141 14.60 9.38 -12.81
N ASN A 142 13.40 8.82 -12.64
CA ASN A 142 12.15 9.52 -12.92
C ASN A 142 11.91 10.75 -12.04
N ASP A 143 12.44 10.79 -10.81
CA ASP A 143 12.24 11.91 -9.89
C ASP A 143 13.11 13.12 -10.22
N TYR A 144 14.20 12.92 -10.96
CA TYR A 144 15.19 13.96 -11.23
C TYR A 144 15.56 14.11 -12.71
N LYS A 145 14.97 13.33 -13.62
CA LYS A 145 15.20 13.42 -15.07
C LYS A 145 15.05 14.84 -15.61
N SER A 146 13.96 15.53 -15.26
CA SER A 146 13.72 16.92 -15.69
C SER A 146 14.76 17.90 -15.10
N PHE A 147 15.31 17.60 -13.93
CA PHE A 147 16.38 18.39 -13.31
C PHE A 147 17.73 18.16 -14.01
N MET A 148 18.00 16.94 -14.48
CA MET A 148 19.23 16.60 -15.21
C MET A 148 19.30 17.13 -16.63
N GLU A 149 18.15 17.29 -17.29
CA GLU A 149 18.09 17.86 -18.64
C GLU A 149 18.67 19.28 -18.68
N ASN A 150 18.59 20.01 -17.55
CA ASN A 150 19.14 21.35 -17.38
C ASN A 150 20.63 21.40 -16.99
N ILE A 151 21.26 20.26 -16.69
CA ILE A 151 22.68 20.16 -16.36
C ILE A 151 23.46 19.95 -17.67
N ASN A 152 24.40 20.81 -18.05
CA ASN A 152 25.34 20.53 -19.16
C ASN A 152 26.53 19.67 -18.65
N ASN A 153 27.43 19.23 -19.52
CA ASN A 153 28.56 18.38 -19.07
C ASN A 153 29.55 19.14 -18.16
N ASP A 154 29.56 20.47 -18.24
CA ASP A 154 30.51 21.33 -17.52
C ASP A 154 29.92 21.92 -16.22
N THR A 155 28.68 21.55 -15.86
CA THR A 155 28.02 22.15 -14.70
C THR A 155 28.41 21.46 -13.41
N GLN A 156 28.75 22.27 -12.41
CA GLN A 156 29.01 21.78 -11.08
C GLN A 156 27.67 21.55 -10.36
N LEU A 157 27.47 20.34 -9.84
CA LEU A 157 26.35 20.07 -8.96
C LEU A 157 26.78 20.42 -7.53
N CYS A 158 26.07 21.36 -6.93
CA CYS A 158 26.25 21.78 -5.56
C CYS A 158 25.21 21.10 -4.67
N ILE A 159 25.70 20.49 -3.59
CA ILE A 159 24.88 19.66 -2.70
C ILE A 159 24.89 20.29 -1.31
N GLY A 160 23.71 20.56 -0.79
CA GLY A 160 23.55 21.04 0.58
C GLY A 160 22.56 20.19 1.38
N ILE A 161 22.56 20.42 2.69
CA ILE A 161 21.66 19.74 3.63
C ILE A 161 21.05 20.76 4.57
N TYR A 162 19.74 20.67 4.78
CA TYR A 162 19.09 21.22 5.96
C TYR A 162 18.82 20.09 6.94
N MET A 163 19.15 20.28 8.22
CA MET A 163 19.12 19.21 9.22
C MET A 163 18.49 19.67 10.53
N ARG A 164 17.74 18.77 11.17
CA ARG A 164 17.17 18.91 12.51
C ARG A 164 17.56 17.70 13.36
N ILE A 165 17.99 17.96 14.59
CA ILE A 165 18.27 16.95 15.61
C ILE A 165 17.20 17.02 16.68
N TYR A 166 16.71 15.86 17.12
CA TYR A 166 15.66 15.74 18.14
C TYR A 166 16.16 15.09 19.42
N ASN A 167 15.47 15.36 20.53
CA ASN A 167 15.79 14.76 21.82
C ASN A 167 15.45 13.25 21.84
N ASN A 168 16.35 12.44 22.38
CA ASN A 168 16.28 10.98 22.38
C ASN A 168 15.12 10.40 23.22
N ILE A 169 14.68 11.14 24.26
CA ILE A 169 13.67 10.71 25.25
C ILE A 169 12.35 10.27 24.59
N ILE A 170 11.99 10.89 23.46
CA ILE A 170 10.72 10.61 22.78
C ILE A 170 10.84 9.43 21.82
N ILE A 171 12.04 9.01 21.46
CA ILE A 171 12.23 7.88 20.54
C ILE A 171 12.21 6.58 21.30
N GLU A 172 12.72 6.54 22.52
CA GLU A 172 12.46 5.41 23.43
C GLU A 172 10.95 5.29 23.70
N LYS A 173 10.29 6.42 23.96
CA LYS A 173 8.83 6.45 24.10
C LYS A 173 8.11 6.02 22.81
N TYR A 174 8.54 6.45 21.63
CA TYR A 174 7.95 6.09 20.35
C TYR A 174 8.26 4.66 19.92
N ILE A 175 9.43 4.10 20.23
CA ILE A 175 9.74 2.67 20.03
C ILE A 175 8.83 1.82 20.92
N ASN A 176 8.57 2.28 22.14
CA ASN A 176 7.63 1.64 23.06
C ASN A 176 6.16 1.87 22.67
N ASP A 177 5.81 3.03 22.11
CA ASP A 177 4.45 3.43 21.75
C ASP A 177 4.07 3.00 20.33
N LYS A 178 5.00 2.74 19.39
CA LYS A 178 4.68 2.07 18.11
C LYS A 178 4.24 0.62 18.31
N LEU A 179 4.49 0.05 19.49
CA LEU A 179 3.87 -1.19 19.93
C LEU A 179 2.44 -0.96 20.47
N THR A 180 2.02 0.27 20.80
CA THR A 180 0.81 0.55 21.59
C THR A 180 0.17 1.95 21.44
N PHE A 181 0.02 2.56 20.25
CA PHE A 181 -0.75 3.82 20.16
C PHE A 181 -1.74 3.91 18.99
N ASN A 182 -3.01 4.13 19.36
CA ASN A 182 -4.02 4.90 18.62
C ASN A 182 -5.18 5.25 19.57
N ASP A 183 -5.16 6.45 20.15
CA ASP A 183 -6.36 7.17 20.57
C ASP A 183 -6.09 8.68 20.50
N ILE A 184 -7.02 9.42 19.87
CA ILE A 184 -7.62 10.70 20.32
C ILE A 184 -8.61 11.20 19.23
N GLU A 185 -9.86 11.40 19.71
CA GLU A 185 -10.96 12.31 19.32
C GLU A 185 -11.34 12.56 17.84
N GLY A 186 -12.61 12.63 17.42
CA GLY A 186 -13.85 12.80 18.19
C GLY A 186 -14.73 13.93 17.67
N THR A 187 -14.93 14.06 16.35
CA THR A 187 -16.05 14.82 15.74
C THR A 187 -16.42 14.20 14.39
N THR A 188 -17.70 14.29 14.01
CA THR A 188 -18.33 13.60 12.86
C THR A 188 -17.94 14.14 11.49
N PHE A 189 -17.07 15.14 11.41
CA PHE A 189 -16.53 15.66 10.17
C PHE A 189 -15.11 16.18 10.40
N LYS A 190 -14.12 15.63 9.69
CA LYS A 190 -12.75 16.14 9.73
C LYS A 190 -12.62 17.23 8.67
N LYS A 191 -12.33 18.47 9.09
CA LYS A 191 -12.02 19.59 8.19
C LYS A 191 -10.69 19.30 7.51
N GLU A 192 -10.68 19.06 6.20
CA GLU A 192 -9.46 18.72 5.48
C GLU A 192 -8.78 19.94 4.86
N ASN A 193 -9.56 20.85 4.25
CA ASN A 193 -9.05 22.10 3.71
C ASN A 193 -10.03 23.25 3.97
N SER A 194 -9.49 24.44 4.25
CA SER A 194 -10.25 25.70 4.14
C SER A 194 -9.60 26.56 3.09
N ILE A 195 -10.36 26.90 2.06
CA ILE A 195 -9.92 27.83 1.04
C ILE A 195 -10.62 29.17 1.31
N TYR A 196 -9.83 30.22 1.36
CA TYR A 196 -10.28 31.58 1.60
C TYR A 196 -10.05 32.40 0.34
N PHE A 197 -11.14 32.94 -0.20
CA PHE A 197 -11.09 33.89 -1.30
C PHE A 197 -11.56 35.24 -0.82
N GLU A 198 -10.87 36.28 -1.28
CA GLU A 198 -11.26 37.66 -1.04
C GLU A 198 -11.22 38.43 -2.36
N TRP A 199 -12.36 39.00 -2.73
CA TRP A 199 -12.47 39.88 -3.89
C TRP A 199 -12.88 41.27 -3.44
N ALA A 200 -12.13 42.28 -3.86
CA ALA A 200 -12.48 43.68 -3.68
C ALA A 200 -13.02 44.25 -5.01
N ILE A 201 -14.26 44.74 -4.99
CA ILE A 201 -14.90 45.35 -6.17
C ILE A 201 -15.02 46.85 -5.92
N LYS A 202 -14.23 47.63 -6.66
CA LYS A 202 -14.27 49.10 -6.63
C LYS A 202 -15.35 49.64 -7.57
N ASP A 203 -15.91 50.80 -7.25
CA ASP A 203 -16.91 51.53 -8.03
C ASP A 203 -18.16 50.70 -8.37
N TRP A 204 -18.62 49.89 -7.41
CA TRP A 204 -19.67 48.90 -7.66
C TRP A 204 -21.00 49.53 -8.14
N GLU A 205 -21.32 50.74 -7.70
CA GLU A 205 -22.53 51.50 -8.09
C GLU A 205 -22.57 51.83 -9.60
N ASN A 206 -21.42 51.82 -10.29
CA ASN A 206 -21.30 52.15 -11.71
C ASN A 206 -21.37 50.93 -12.64
N ILE A 207 -21.50 49.70 -12.12
CA ILE A 207 -21.59 48.47 -12.92
C ILE A 207 -23.01 48.32 -13.48
N LYS A 208 -23.27 48.93 -14.65
CA LYS A 208 -24.59 48.99 -15.29
C LYS A 208 -24.97 47.76 -16.15
N SER A 209 -24.05 46.83 -16.41
CA SER A 209 -24.28 45.64 -17.27
C SER A 209 -23.65 44.37 -16.70
N LEU A 210 -24.16 43.21 -17.14
CA LEU A 210 -23.71 41.87 -16.74
C LEU A 210 -22.20 41.73 -17.01
N ARG A 211 -21.40 41.47 -15.98
CA ARG A 211 -19.99 41.10 -16.14
C ARG A 211 -19.78 39.71 -15.56
N TYR A 212 -19.21 38.82 -16.38
CA TYR A 212 -18.71 37.53 -15.93
C TYR A 212 -17.31 37.72 -15.36
N PHE A 213 -17.13 37.36 -14.09
CA PHE A 213 -15.81 37.22 -13.51
C PHE A 213 -15.53 35.72 -13.39
N GLU A 214 -14.75 35.19 -14.33
CA GLU A 214 -14.15 33.86 -14.19
C GLU A 214 -12.86 33.99 -13.37
N SER A 215 -12.74 33.22 -12.28
CA SER A 215 -11.48 33.13 -11.54
C SER A 215 -10.44 32.33 -12.37
N PRO A 216 -9.21 32.83 -12.61
CA PRO A 216 -8.22 32.18 -13.46
C PRO A 216 -7.46 31.02 -12.79
N LEU A 217 -7.83 30.60 -11.57
CA LEU A 217 -7.03 29.64 -10.79
C LEU A 217 -7.46 28.18 -11.01
N PHE A 218 -6.59 27.44 -11.70
CA PHE A 218 -6.63 26.00 -11.87
C PHE A 218 -6.41 25.29 -10.52
N ILE A 219 -7.50 24.83 -9.90
CA ILE A 219 -7.41 23.69 -8.97
C ILE A 219 -7.23 22.44 -9.85
N LYS A 220 -6.47 21.46 -9.37
CA LYS A 220 -6.07 20.22 -10.06
C LYS A 220 -7.23 19.37 -10.65
N ASN A 221 -8.50 19.78 -10.45
CA ASN A 221 -9.74 19.10 -10.82
C ASN A 221 -10.77 19.98 -11.59
N ASN A 222 -10.37 20.93 -12.45
CA ASN A 222 -11.28 21.61 -13.41
C ASN A 222 -12.57 22.29 -12.86
N ASP A 223 -12.64 22.63 -11.57
CA ASP A 223 -13.77 23.40 -11.03
C ASP A 223 -13.75 24.86 -11.51
N LYS A 224 -14.88 25.37 -12.01
CA LYS A 224 -15.03 26.76 -12.48
C LYS A 224 -16.02 27.51 -11.60
N TRP A 225 -15.62 28.69 -11.14
CA TRP A 225 -16.44 29.56 -10.30
C TRP A 225 -16.77 30.84 -11.05
N SER A 226 -18.02 31.31 -10.96
CA SER A 226 -18.44 32.58 -11.55
C SER A 226 -19.27 33.41 -10.58
N ILE A 227 -18.92 34.68 -10.43
CA ILE A 227 -19.75 35.67 -9.73
C ILE A 227 -20.48 36.48 -10.79
N ILE A 228 -21.81 36.54 -10.71
CA ILE A 228 -22.66 37.29 -11.63
C ILE A 228 -23.25 38.48 -10.86
N ILE A 229 -22.96 39.70 -11.29
CA ILE A 229 -23.51 40.92 -10.67
C ILE A 229 -24.50 41.54 -11.66
N LYS A 230 -25.74 41.78 -11.22
CA LYS A 230 -26.82 42.31 -12.07
C LYS A 230 -27.60 43.40 -11.33
N LYS A 231 -27.52 44.65 -11.81
CA LYS A 231 -28.37 45.80 -11.38
C LYS A 231 -28.59 45.86 -9.85
N GLY A 232 -27.52 45.90 -9.06
CA GLY A 232 -27.61 46.01 -7.60
C GLY A 232 -27.87 44.69 -6.85
N ASN A 233 -28.07 43.58 -7.56
CA ASN A 233 -28.15 42.23 -6.99
C ASN A 233 -26.85 41.48 -7.30
N ILE A 234 -26.27 40.86 -6.27
CA ILE A 234 -25.15 39.93 -6.41
C ILE A 234 -25.73 38.52 -6.51
N GLN A 235 -25.45 37.82 -7.60
CA GLN A 235 -25.76 36.40 -7.78
C GLN A 235 -24.46 35.61 -7.74
N LEU A 236 -24.34 34.71 -6.77
CA LEU A 236 -23.22 33.78 -6.69
C LEU A 236 -23.68 32.44 -7.26
N LYS A 237 -23.07 32.05 -8.40
CA LYS A 237 -23.30 30.73 -9.01
C LYS A 237 -22.05 29.89 -8.84
N CYS A 238 -22.17 28.85 -8.03
CA CYS A 238 -21.13 27.84 -7.84
C CYS A 238 -21.37 26.70 -8.84
N TYR A 239 -20.39 26.43 -9.70
CA TYR A 239 -20.39 25.24 -10.55
C TYR A 239 -19.28 24.31 -10.08
N SER A 240 -19.66 23.20 -9.45
CA SER A 240 -18.72 22.10 -9.19
C SER A 240 -18.75 21.17 -10.39
N PHE A 241 -17.59 20.96 -11.02
CA PHE A 241 -17.44 20.02 -12.13
C PHE A 241 -16.51 18.91 -11.67
N SER A 242 -17.03 17.97 -10.87
CA SER A 242 -16.26 16.76 -10.61
C SER A 242 -16.23 15.89 -11.88
N LEU A 243 -15.04 15.73 -12.46
CA LEU A 243 -14.81 14.81 -13.58
C LEU A 243 -14.75 13.33 -13.15
N ASN A 244 -14.73 13.07 -11.83
CA ASN A 244 -14.68 11.73 -11.26
C ASN A 244 -15.84 11.54 -10.26
N GLU A 245 -16.34 10.32 -10.08
CA GLU A 245 -17.57 9.95 -9.32
C GLU A 245 -17.55 10.25 -7.80
N ASN A 246 -16.56 10.99 -7.31
CA ASN A 246 -16.43 11.33 -5.89
C ASN A 246 -17.36 12.49 -5.53
N HIS A 247 -18.21 12.29 -4.52
CA HIS A 247 -19.19 13.28 -4.07
C HIS A 247 -18.63 14.04 -2.87
N PHE A 248 -18.39 15.35 -3.01
CA PHE A 248 -17.89 16.19 -1.93
C PHE A 248 -19.04 16.95 -1.25
N HIS A 249 -19.02 17.04 0.09
CA HIS A 249 -19.87 17.97 0.82
C HIS A 249 -19.14 19.31 0.95
N ILE A 250 -19.68 20.35 0.34
CA ILE A 250 -19.11 21.69 0.38
C ILE A 250 -20.00 22.57 1.27
N LYS A 251 -19.45 23.08 2.37
CA LYS A 251 -20.09 24.15 3.17
C LYS A 251 -19.41 25.47 2.84
N SER A 252 -20.20 26.40 2.32
CA SER A 252 -19.74 27.73 1.93
C SER A 252 -20.18 28.74 2.99
N ILE A 253 -19.24 29.49 3.56
CA ILE A 253 -19.54 30.66 4.38
C ILE A 253 -19.18 31.88 3.55
N ILE A 254 -20.16 32.75 3.28
CA ILE A 254 -19.93 33.96 2.50
C ILE A 254 -20.04 35.15 3.45
N GLY A 255 -18.92 35.81 3.70
CA GLY A 255 -18.84 37.08 4.41
C GLY A 255 -18.81 38.22 3.40
N ILE A 256 -19.56 39.29 3.65
CA ILE A 256 -19.42 40.54 2.90
C ILE A 256 -19.01 41.63 3.88
N ARG A 257 -17.96 42.39 3.56
CA ARG A 257 -17.48 43.49 4.39
C ARG A 257 -17.16 44.72 3.57
N TYR A 258 -17.17 45.88 4.22
CA TYR A 258 -16.77 47.15 3.62
C TYR A 258 -15.24 47.29 3.71
N SER A 259 -14.61 47.97 2.74
CA SER A 259 -13.16 48.20 2.78
C SER A 259 -12.71 49.04 3.98
N ASP A 260 -13.58 49.91 4.47
CA ASP A 260 -13.22 50.96 5.42
C ASP A 260 -13.71 50.67 6.85
N ASN A 261 -14.45 49.56 7.04
CA ASN A 261 -15.00 49.17 8.33
C ASN A 261 -14.85 47.67 8.59
N PHE A 262 -14.13 47.29 9.66
CA PHE A 262 -13.87 45.89 10.04
C PHE A 262 -15.05 45.23 10.78
N SER A 263 -16.17 45.91 10.98
CA SER A 263 -17.39 45.30 11.52
C SER A 263 -17.94 44.25 10.55
N LYS A 264 -17.88 42.98 10.95
CA LYS A 264 -18.19 41.81 10.11
C LYS A 264 -19.68 41.46 10.18
N GLY A 265 -20.35 41.41 9.02
CA GLY A 265 -21.59 40.64 8.85
C GLY A 265 -21.26 39.23 8.35
N TYR A 266 -21.82 38.20 8.97
CA TYR A 266 -21.63 36.80 8.57
C TYR A 266 -22.97 36.18 8.18
N LEU A 267 -23.13 35.77 6.91
CA LEU A 267 -24.17 34.81 6.55
C LEU A 267 -23.54 33.41 6.47
N SER A 268 -24.04 32.49 7.30
CA SER A 268 -23.75 31.06 7.16
C SER A 268 -24.98 30.37 6.61
N GLU A 269 -24.87 29.77 5.43
CA GLU A 269 -25.88 28.86 4.90
C GLU A 269 -25.30 27.45 4.86
N GLU A 270 -25.99 26.49 5.47
CA GLU A 270 -25.69 25.06 5.30
C GLU A 270 -26.54 24.53 4.14
N SER A 271 -25.94 24.46 2.96
CA SER A 271 -26.58 23.82 1.80
C SER A 271 -26.06 22.39 1.65
N ASN A 272 -26.95 21.40 1.74
CA ASN A 272 -26.66 20.03 1.30
C ASN A 272 -26.73 19.98 -0.23
N ILE A 273 -25.60 20.13 -0.92
CA ILE A 273 -25.56 20.19 -2.39
C ILE A 273 -25.45 18.77 -2.95
N TYR A 274 -26.54 18.28 -3.57
CA TYR A 274 -26.59 16.97 -4.25
C TYR A 274 -26.75 17.07 -5.78
N SER A 275 -26.65 18.28 -6.37
CA SER A 275 -26.87 18.49 -7.82
C SER A 275 -25.85 19.41 -8.48
N LYS A 276 -25.69 19.26 -9.80
CA LYS A 276 -24.72 19.93 -10.69
C LYS A 276 -24.77 21.46 -10.72
N GLU A 277 -25.85 22.09 -10.24
CA GLU A 277 -26.01 23.54 -10.19
C GLU A 277 -26.77 23.95 -8.93
N SER A 278 -26.34 25.03 -8.28
CA SER A 278 -27.05 25.69 -7.19
C SER A 278 -26.94 27.22 -7.33
N GLU A 279 -28.05 27.93 -7.12
CA GLU A 279 -28.18 29.38 -7.31
C GLU A 279 -28.55 30.07 -6.00
N ILE A 280 -27.77 31.06 -5.57
CA ILE A 280 -28.10 31.95 -4.45
C ILE A 280 -28.30 33.37 -5.00
N THR A 281 -29.48 33.95 -4.78
CA THR A 281 -29.85 35.28 -5.26
C THR A 281 -30.08 36.23 -4.08
N PHE A 282 -29.30 37.32 -4.00
CA PHE A 282 -29.53 38.40 -3.05
C PHE A 282 -30.41 39.47 -3.70
N ASN A 283 -31.51 39.86 -3.04
CA ASN A 283 -32.43 40.90 -3.51
C ASN A 283 -32.65 41.96 -2.43
N LYS A 284 -32.96 43.21 -2.83
CA LYS A 284 -33.12 44.38 -1.94
C LYS A 284 -34.31 44.27 -0.96
N GLU A 285 -35.16 43.26 -1.13
CA GLU A 285 -36.33 42.97 -0.28
C GLU A 285 -36.32 41.48 0.11
N LEU A 286 -35.71 41.12 1.24
CA LEU A 286 -35.72 39.76 1.78
C LEU A 286 -36.13 39.82 3.25
N THR A 287 -37.43 39.67 3.52
CA THR A 287 -37.98 39.66 4.89
C THR A 287 -38.38 38.29 5.42
N ASN A 288 -38.23 37.17 4.69
CA ASN A 288 -38.63 35.86 5.22
C ASN A 288 -37.78 34.69 4.70
N ILE A 289 -36.62 34.47 5.31
CA ILE A 289 -35.93 33.18 5.28
C ILE A 289 -35.56 32.83 6.73
N GLU A 290 -36.07 31.71 7.23
CA GLU A 290 -35.67 31.15 8.53
C GLU A 290 -34.29 30.48 8.41
N THR A 291 -33.23 31.26 8.58
CA THR A 291 -31.90 30.75 8.93
C THR A 291 -31.62 31.03 10.41
N GLN A 292 -30.91 30.12 11.06
CA GLN A 292 -30.78 30.05 12.52
C GLN A 292 -29.85 31.09 13.16
N THR A 293 -29.46 32.13 12.43
CA THR A 293 -28.80 33.34 12.96
C THR A 293 -29.38 34.57 12.30
N LYS A 294 -30.37 35.17 12.97
CA LYS A 294 -31.01 36.42 12.60
C LYS A 294 -29.97 37.55 12.55
N ILE A 295 -29.59 38.01 11.36
CA ILE A 295 -28.98 39.33 11.20
C ILE A 295 -30.15 40.31 11.07
N ASP A 296 -30.53 40.92 12.17
CA ASP A 296 -31.49 42.02 12.13
C ASP A 296 -30.80 43.23 11.45
N SER A 297 -31.29 43.58 10.26
CA SER A 297 -30.98 44.76 9.44
C SER A 297 -29.51 44.97 9.01
N ILE A 298 -29.22 44.68 7.74
CA ILE A 298 -28.19 45.42 7.01
C ILE A 298 -28.83 46.78 6.68
N GLU A 299 -28.43 47.84 7.39
CA GLU A 299 -28.81 49.21 7.03
C GLU A 299 -28.45 49.49 5.55
N SER A 300 -29.30 50.26 4.86
CA SER A 300 -29.18 50.55 3.44
C SER A 300 -27.75 50.94 3.03
N ILE A 301 -27.18 50.19 2.10
CA ILE A 301 -25.84 50.43 1.53
C ILE A 301 -25.93 51.67 0.63
N GLU A 302 -25.62 52.85 1.15
CA GLU A 302 -25.44 54.07 0.38
C GLU A 302 -24.05 54.66 0.67
N ASN A 303 -23.30 55.02 -0.38
CA ASN A 303 -21.98 55.66 -0.33
C ASN A 303 -20.80 54.76 0.10
N VAL A 304 -20.67 53.55 -0.45
CA VAL A 304 -19.47 52.72 -0.25
C VAL A 304 -18.77 52.43 -1.56
N ASP A 305 -17.54 52.90 -1.72
CA ASP A 305 -16.79 52.80 -2.98
C ASP A 305 -16.25 51.38 -3.25
N THR A 306 -16.12 50.55 -2.22
CA THR A 306 -15.58 49.19 -2.34
C THR A 306 -16.33 48.18 -1.47
N ILE A 307 -16.80 47.10 -2.09
CA ILE A 307 -17.36 45.93 -1.40
C ILE A 307 -16.33 44.80 -1.45
N ILE A 308 -16.07 44.18 -0.30
CA ILE A 308 -15.23 43.00 -0.19
C ILE A 308 -16.12 41.78 0.03
N ILE A 309 -16.00 40.79 -0.86
CA ILE A 309 -16.68 39.50 -0.74
C ILE A 309 -15.64 38.46 -0.31
N CYS A 310 -15.82 37.93 0.89
CA CYS A 310 -15.03 36.85 1.46
C CYS A 310 -15.81 35.54 1.31
N VAL A 311 -15.26 34.57 0.58
CA VAL A 311 -15.85 33.21 0.51
C VAL A 311 -14.92 32.25 1.22
N HIS A 312 -15.43 31.62 2.27
CA HIS A 312 -14.74 30.61 3.05
C HIS A 312 -15.39 29.26 2.80
N ILE A 313 -14.67 28.39 2.10
CA ILE A 313 -15.17 27.08 1.69
C ILE A 313 -14.59 26.02 2.62
N HIS A 314 -15.48 25.25 3.24
CA HIS A 314 -15.14 24.03 3.95
C HIS A 314 -15.45 22.84 3.06
N GLU A 315 -14.42 22.10 2.69
CA GLU A 315 -14.55 20.79 2.08
C GLU A 315 -14.63 19.74 3.20
N TYR A 316 -15.77 19.04 3.26
CA TYR A 316 -15.94 17.89 4.13
C TYR A 316 -15.80 16.64 3.29
N SER A 317 -14.77 15.87 3.59
CA SER A 317 -14.61 14.55 3.00
C SER A 317 -15.66 13.60 3.57
N ASN A 318 -16.31 12.83 2.69
CA ASN A 318 -17.18 11.76 3.11
C ASN A 318 -16.32 10.72 3.86
N ILE A 319 -16.48 10.61 5.18
CA ILE A 319 -15.66 9.74 6.03
C ILE A 319 -15.62 8.30 5.49
N LYS A 320 -16.75 7.82 4.96
CA LYS A 320 -16.86 6.50 4.36
C LYS A 320 -15.98 6.39 3.12
N GLU A 321 -16.01 7.39 2.25
CA GLU A 321 -15.22 7.41 1.02
C GLU A 321 -13.72 7.56 1.29
N ASN A 322 -13.34 8.41 2.24
CA ASN A 322 -11.95 8.55 2.67
C ASN A 322 -11.40 7.27 3.28
N HIS A 323 -12.23 6.54 4.04
CA HIS A 323 -11.85 5.24 4.55
C HIS A 323 -11.65 4.22 3.42
N ILE A 324 -12.60 4.11 2.49
CA ILE A 324 -12.51 3.23 1.33
C ILE A 324 -11.25 3.55 0.52
N ASN A 325 -10.94 4.84 0.32
CA ASN A 325 -9.74 5.28 -0.36
C ASN A 325 -8.47 4.89 0.42
N LYS A 326 -8.48 4.94 1.75
CA LYS A 326 -7.36 4.48 2.57
C LYS A 326 -7.14 2.96 2.44
N LEU A 327 -8.21 2.15 2.50
CA LEU A 327 -8.13 0.69 2.29
C LEU A 327 -7.59 0.36 0.89
N LYS A 328 -8.15 1.03 -0.11
CA LYS A 328 -7.71 0.94 -1.50
C LYS A 328 -6.23 1.29 -1.63
N ASN A 329 -5.77 2.38 -1.03
CA ASN A 329 -4.37 2.78 -1.08
C ASN A 329 -3.46 1.76 -0.36
N THR A 330 -3.89 1.18 0.76
CA THR A 330 -3.12 0.13 1.46
C THR A 330 -2.89 -1.10 0.57
N LEU A 331 -3.92 -1.56 -0.12
CA LEU A 331 -3.80 -2.67 -1.08
C LEU A 331 -3.07 -2.27 -2.36
N ILE A 332 -3.21 -1.03 -2.83
CA ILE A 332 -2.45 -0.51 -3.98
C ILE A 332 -0.97 -0.40 -3.65
N GLU A 333 -0.59 0.08 -2.48
CA GLU A 333 0.81 0.18 -2.05
C GLU A 333 1.47 -1.20 -1.94
N ASP A 334 0.71 -2.20 -1.46
CA ASP A 334 1.15 -3.60 -1.47
C ASP A 334 1.26 -4.14 -2.91
N ASP A 335 0.36 -3.75 -3.80
CA ASP A 335 0.39 -4.10 -5.23
C ASP A 335 1.45 -3.38 -6.05
N LEU A 336 1.84 -2.16 -5.71
CA LEU A 336 2.91 -1.45 -6.43
C LEU A 336 4.25 -2.18 -6.26
N ARG A 337 4.37 -3.02 -5.22
CA ARG A 337 5.47 -3.97 -5.06
C ARG A 337 5.31 -5.21 -5.95
N ASN A 338 4.11 -5.46 -6.46
CA ASN A 338 3.82 -6.55 -7.36
C ASN A 338 4.07 -6.12 -8.82
N ILE A 339 5.28 -6.40 -9.30
CA ILE A 339 5.85 -5.87 -10.55
C ILE A 339 5.26 -6.57 -11.80
N ASN A 340 4.32 -7.51 -11.65
CA ASN A 340 3.78 -8.28 -12.78
C ASN A 340 2.78 -7.52 -13.65
N ASN A 341 2.42 -6.28 -13.28
CA ASN A 341 1.40 -5.50 -13.98
C ASN A 341 0.13 -6.32 -14.22
N ILE A 342 -0.21 -7.23 -13.29
CA ILE A 342 -1.40 -8.06 -13.43
C ILE A 342 -2.59 -7.11 -13.48
N LYS A 343 -3.33 -7.15 -14.59
CA LYS A 343 -4.44 -6.25 -14.82
C LYS A 343 -5.49 -6.48 -13.74
N ARG A 344 -5.89 -5.42 -13.06
CA ARG A 344 -7.02 -5.45 -12.12
C ARG A 344 -8.31 -5.48 -12.94
N VAL A 345 -9.17 -6.44 -12.64
CA VAL A 345 -10.45 -6.62 -13.33
C VAL A 345 -11.54 -5.90 -12.56
N ASP A 346 -11.60 -6.11 -11.25
CA ASP A 346 -12.64 -5.54 -10.39
C ASP A 346 -12.13 -5.30 -8.97
N ARG A 347 -12.89 -4.53 -8.20
CA ARG A 347 -12.70 -4.34 -6.77
C ARG A 347 -13.99 -3.90 -6.11
N ASN A 348 -14.23 -4.39 -4.91
CA ASN A 348 -15.32 -3.89 -4.08
C ASN A 348 -15.02 -4.18 -2.61
N TYR A 349 -15.86 -3.68 -1.72
CA TYR A 349 -15.83 -4.02 -0.31
C TYR A 349 -17.20 -4.47 0.17
N PHE A 350 -17.20 -5.21 1.28
CA PHE A 350 -18.40 -5.69 1.93
C PHE A 350 -18.24 -5.55 3.43
N GLU A 351 -19.33 -5.22 4.14
CA GLU A 351 -19.38 -5.07 5.59
C GLU A 351 -20.41 -6.03 6.17
N TYR A 352 -20.02 -6.76 7.21
CA TYR A 352 -20.85 -7.71 7.94
C TYR A 352 -20.95 -7.31 9.40
N LYS A 353 -22.17 -7.01 9.88
CA LYS A 353 -22.44 -6.64 11.26
C LYS A 353 -22.79 -7.89 12.08
N ILE A 354 -22.01 -8.13 13.13
CA ILE A 354 -22.31 -9.16 14.14
C ILE A 354 -23.07 -8.48 15.27
N GLU A 355 -24.34 -8.85 15.44
CA GLU A 355 -25.16 -8.41 16.57
C GLU A 355 -24.82 -9.20 17.82
N ASN A 356 -24.88 -8.55 18.99
CA ASN A 356 -24.60 -9.16 20.29
C ASN A 356 -23.23 -9.90 20.33
N ILE A 357 -22.15 -9.18 20.01
CA ILE A 357 -20.80 -9.74 19.93
C ILE A 357 -20.36 -10.39 21.24
N SER A 358 -20.75 -9.84 22.40
CA SER A 358 -20.43 -10.46 23.69
C SER A 358 -21.06 -11.86 23.83
N GLY A 359 -22.31 -12.03 23.40
CA GLY A 359 -22.97 -13.34 23.33
C GLY A 359 -22.27 -14.28 22.32
N PHE A 360 -21.88 -13.76 21.16
CA PHE A 360 -21.13 -14.51 20.16
C PHE A 360 -19.77 -15.01 20.70
N LEU A 361 -19.08 -14.25 21.53
CA LEU A 361 -17.78 -14.64 22.10
C LEU A 361 -17.89 -15.63 23.27
N ASN A 362 -19.05 -15.74 23.93
CA ASN A 362 -19.24 -16.62 25.10
C ASN A 362 -19.48 -18.10 24.77
N GLY A 363 -19.21 -18.54 23.53
CA GLY A 363 -19.43 -19.91 23.10
C GLY A 363 -18.61 -20.28 21.87
N VAL A 364 -18.74 -21.52 21.41
CA VAL A 364 -18.24 -21.93 20.09
C VAL A 364 -19.30 -21.58 19.08
N ASN A 365 -19.25 -20.35 18.57
CA ASN A 365 -20.24 -19.84 17.63
C ASN A 365 -19.64 -19.69 16.24
N LYS A 366 -20.46 -19.95 15.23
CA LYS A 366 -20.13 -19.68 13.83
C LYS A 366 -21.26 -18.90 13.21
N GLN A 367 -20.92 -17.74 12.66
CA GLN A 367 -21.83 -16.90 11.89
C GLN A 367 -21.26 -16.68 10.48
N SER A 368 -22.15 -16.40 9.54
CA SER A 368 -21.77 -16.13 8.15
C SER A 368 -22.60 -14.98 7.62
N SER A 369 -22.00 -14.12 6.82
CA SER A 369 -22.72 -13.09 6.09
C SER A 369 -23.71 -13.68 5.08
N GLU A 370 -24.55 -12.83 4.52
CA GLU A 370 -25.19 -13.12 3.23
C GLU A 370 -24.14 -13.22 2.11
N GLU A 371 -24.54 -13.79 0.98
CA GLU A 371 -23.70 -13.80 -0.22
C GLU A 371 -23.60 -12.39 -0.78
N PHE A 372 -22.40 -12.00 -1.22
CA PHE A 372 -22.16 -10.71 -1.84
C PHE A 372 -21.27 -10.86 -3.08
N TYR A 373 -21.31 -9.87 -3.96
CA TYR A 373 -20.60 -9.92 -5.25
C TYR A 373 -19.43 -8.95 -5.26
N VAL A 374 -18.30 -9.44 -5.77
CA VAL A 374 -17.19 -8.60 -6.23
C VAL A 374 -16.82 -9.07 -7.62
N GLY A 375 -16.95 -8.18 -8.62
CA GLY A 375 -17.02 -8.60 -10.01
C GLY A 375 -18.11 -9.62 -10.27
N ASN A 376 -17.76 -10.67 -11.00
CA ASN A 376 -18.69 -11.73 -11.37
C ASN A 376 -18.70 -12.90 -10.37
N TYR A 377 -18.09 -12.73 -9.20
CA TYR A 377 -17.85 -13.81 -8.24
C TYR A 377 -18.64 -13.58 -6.96
N LYS A 378 -19.17 -14.68 -6.41
CA LYS A 378 -19.92 -14.70 -5.15
C LYS A 378 -19.01 -15.03 -3.98
N TRP A 379 -19.18 -14.27 -2.91
CA TRP A 379 -18.37 -14.34 -1.71
C TRP A 379 -19.24 -14.43 -0.48
N LYS A 380 -18.66 -15.00 0.58
CA LYS A 380 -19.27 -15.09 1.91
C LYS A 380 -18.21 -14.90 2.97
N LEU A 381 -18.52 -14.12 4.00
CA LEU A 381 -17.62 -13.89 5.13
C LEU A 381 -18.06 -14.78 6.29
N HIS A 382 -17.14 -15.60 6.80
CA HIS A 382 -17.38 -16.46 7.96
C HIS A 382 -16.62 -15.93 9.16
N VAL A 383 -17.29 -15.92 10.32
CA VAL A 383 -16.70 -15.52 11.59
C VAL A 383 -16.99 -16.62 12.60
N MET A 384 -15.94 -17.11 13.24
CA MET A 384 -16.00 -18.17 14.23
C MET A 384 -15.36 -17.71 15.53
N SER A 385 -16.00 -17.98 16.65
CA SER A 385 -15.41 -17.84 17.98
C SER A 385 -15.12 -19.22 18.55
N TYR A 386 -13.98 -19.35 19.23
CA TYR A 386 -13.63 -20.55 19.98
C TYR A 386 -13.60 -20.21 21.46
N PHE A 387 -14.48 -20.82 22.24
CA PHE A 387 -14.53 -20.65 23.69
C PHE A 387 -13.73 -21.73 24.42
N ASN A 388 -12.83 -21.31 25.29
CA ASN A 388 -12.08 -22.18 26.17
C ASN A 388 -12.88 -22.45 27.44
N LEU A 389 -13.43 -23.65 27.55
CA LEU A 389 -14.23 -24.06 28.70
C LEU A 389 -13.44 -24.06 30.01
N ILE A 390 -12.12 -24.28 29.96
CA ILE A 390 -11.26 -24.34 31.15
C ILE A 390 -11.08 -22.95 31.75
N CYS A 391 -10.75 -21.96 30.91
CA CYS A 391 -10.52 -20.59 31.36
C CYS A 391 -11.82 -19.77 31.44
N LYS A 392 -12.94 -20.29 30.91
CA LYS A 392 -14.21 -19.55 30.71
C LYS A 392 -14.02 -18.26 29.91
N GLU A 393 -13.16 -18.31 28.90
CA GLU A 393 -12.80 -17.17 28.07
C GLU A 393 -12.73 -17.60 26.60
N TYR A 394 -13.01 -16.68 25.67
CA TYR A 394 -12.75 -16.96 24.26
C TYR A 394 -11.23 -17.02 24.02
N ASN A 395 -10.79 -17.98 23.22
CA ASN A 395 -9.40 -18.10 22.81
C ASN A 395 -9.15 -17.17 21.61
N ASN A 396 -9.89 -17.40 20.53
CA ASN A 396 -9.63 -16.77 19.23
C ASN A 396 -10.94 -16.45 18.49
N ILE A 397 -10.92 -15.35 17.72
CA ILE A 397 -11.87 -15.05 16.66
C ILE A 397 -11.19 -15.38 15.34
N ASN A 398 -11.83 -16.20 14.52
CA ASN A 398 -11.34 -16.64 13.24
C ASN A 398 -12.22 -16.07 12.13
N ILE A 399 -11.63 -15.34 11.19
CA ILE A 399 -12.33 -14.76 10.04
C ILE A 399 -11.85 -15.45 8.77
N VAL A 400 -12.77 -15.87 7.92
CA VAL A 400 -12.48 -16.52 6.63
C VAL A 400 -13.35 -15.90 5.54
N LEU A 401 -12.71 -15.62 4.42
CA LEU A 401 -13.39 -15.29 3.17
C LEU A 401 -13.60 -16.59 2.38
N GLU A 402 -14.83 -16.89 2.00
CA GLU A 402 -15.17 -18.02 1.12
C GLU A 402 -15.64 -17.48 -0.22
N ASN A 403 -15.07 -17.97 -1.32
CA ASN A 403 -15.72 -17.88 -2.62
C ASN A 403 -16.72 -19.05 -2.71
N VAL A 404 -17.99 -18.74 -2.97
CA VAL A 404 -19.07 -19.74 -2.99
C VAL A 404 -19.43 -20.18 -4.39
N ASP A 405 -18.75 -19.69 -5.42
CA ASP A 405 -18.97 -20.13 -6.80
C ASP A 405 -18.58 -21.61 -6.96
N ASP A 406 -19.24 -22.29 -7.88
CA ASP A 406 -18.85 -23.60 -8.37
C ASP A 406 -18.03 -23.38 -9.63
N PHE A 407 -16.72 -23.60 -9.52
CA PHE A 407 -15.81 -23.46 -10.65
C PHE A 407 -15.92 -24.71 -11.52
N ASP A 408 -15.74 -24.57 -12.83
CA ASP A 408 -15.33 -25.72 -13.63
C ASP A 408 -13.92 -26.18 -13.20
N ASN A 409 -13.52 -27.42 -13.51
CA ASN A 409 -12.27 -28.02 -12.99
C ASN A 409 -11.00 -27.19 -13.23
N ASP A 410 -11.02 -26.30 -14.22
CA ASP A 410 -9.89 -25.45 -14.61
C ASP A 410 -10.08 -23.96 -14.29
N GLU A 411 -11.25 -23.57 -13.77
CA GLU A 411 -11.54 -22.19 -13.41
C GLU A 411 -11.07 -21.88 -11.98
N PHE A 412 -10.65 -20.65 -11.79
CA PHE A 412 -10.23 -20.11 -10.51
C PHE A 412 -10.40 -18.60 -10.52
N VAL A 413 -10.47 -17.98 -9.34
CA VAL A 413 -10.37 -16.53 -9.19
C VAL A 413 -9.13 -16.20 -8.39
N SER A 414 -8.37 -15.23 -8.89
CA SER A 414 -7.24 -14.67 -8.17
C SER A 414 -7.61 -13.33 -7.55
N CYS A 415 -7.39 -13.20 -6.24
CA CYS A 415 -7.69 -11.97 -5.55
C CYS A 415 -6.69 -11.66 -4.42
N LYS A 416 -6.60 -10.38 -4.08
CA LYS A 416 -6.06 -9.92 -2.81
C LYS A 416 -7.20 -9.38 -1.99
N TYR A 417 -7.14 -9.56 -0.68
CA TYR A 417 -8.17 -9.02 0.19
C TYR A 417 -7.58 -8.44 1.47
N LEU A 418 -8.34 -7.55 2.10
CA LEU A 418 -7.99 -6.86 3.32
C LEU A 418 -9.18 -6.88 4.26
N PHE A 419 -9.05 -7.54 5.41
CA PHE A 419 -10.03 -7.42 6.48
C PHE A 419 -9.86 -6.09 7.23
N TYR A 420 -10.95 -5.54 7.71
CA TYR A 420 -10.95 -4.36 8.57
C TYR A 420 -12.11 -4.41 9.56
N PHE A 421 -11.99 -3.66 10.64
CA PHE A 421 -13.05 -3.50 11.63
C PHE A 421 -13.55 -2.09 11.60
N LYS A 422 -14.85 -1.93 11.83
CA LYS A 422 -15.53 -0.65 11.78
C LYS A 422 -16.39 -0.48 13.02
N SER A 423 -16.28 0.73 13.57
CA SER A 423 -17.16 1.32 14.57
C SER A 423 -17.76 2.60 13.99
N SER A 424 -18.79 3.15 14.62
CA SER A 424 -19.59 4.28 14.14
C SER A 424 -18.77 5.43 13.52
N ASN A 425 -17.56 5.71 14.04
CA ASN A 425 -16.64 6.72 13.49
C ASN A 425 -15.18 6.26 13.34
N LYS A 426 -14.84 5.01 13.68
CA LYS A 426 -13.45 4.52 13.65
C LYS A 426 -13.33 3.32 12.73
N HIS A 427 -12.19 3.24 12.03
CA HIS A 427 -11.86 2.08 11.22
C HIS A 427 -10.46 1.57 11.55
N TYR A 428 -10.33 0.26 11.65
CA TYR A 428 -9.07 -0.42 11.90
C TYR A 428 -8.78 -1.40 10.76
N PRO A 429 -7.99 -1.00 9.76
CA PRO A 429 -7.52 -1.94 8.75
C PRO A 429 -6.56 -2.93 9.38
N PHE A 430 -6.71 -4.20 9.04
CA PHE A 430 -5.67 -5.19 9.32
C PHE A 430 -4.61 -5.17 8.22
N LYS A 431 -3.65 -6.09 8.31
CA LYS A 431 -2.66 -6.25 7.24
C LYS A 431 -3.37 -6.87 6.02
N PRO A 432 -3.19 -6.35 4.80
CA PRO A 432 -3.70 -7.01 3.61
C PRO A 432 -3.09 -8.40 3.48
N THR A 433 -3.76 -9.29 2.75
CA THR A 433 -3.13 -10.55 2.33
C THR A 433 -1.83 -10.23 1.63
N SER A 434 -0.75 -10.78 2.17
CA SER A 434 0.60 -10.57 1.66
C SER A 434 0.84 -11.18 0.29
N SER A 435 0.03 -12.14 -0.12
CA SER A 435 0.15 -12.86 -1.37
C SER A 435 -1.15 -12.79 -2.15
N LEU A 436 -1.02 -12.94 -3.47
CA LEU A 436 -2.17 -13.13 -4.34
C LEU A 436 -2.77 -14.52 -4.05
N THR A 437 -4.01 -14.54 -3.56
CA THR A 437 -4.72 -15.75 -3.17
C THR A 437 -5.50 -16.30 -4.37
N ILE A 438 -5.41 -17.61 -4.58
CA ILE A 438 -6.19 -18.33 -5.59
C ILE A 438 -7.32 -19.07 -4.90
N PHE A 439 -8.54 -18.84 -5.38
CA PHE A 439 -9.74 -19.58 -5.01
C PHE A 439 -10.18 -20.46 -6.17
N ASN A 440 -10.46 -21.71 -5.89
CA ASN A 440 -10.92 -22.72 -6.86
C ASN A 440 -11.73 -23.80 -6.12
N ASN A 441 -12.09 -24.90 -6.79
CA ASN A 441 -12.85 -25.98 -6.17
C ASN A 441 -12.14 -26.67 -4.98
N THR A 442 -10.80 -26.66 -4.91
CA THR A 442 -10.06 -27.26 -3.78
C THR A 442 -9.82 -26.28 -2.64
N LYS A 443 -9.69 -24.98 -2.96
CA LYS A 443 -9.50 -23.87 -2.02
C LYS A 443 -10.63 -22.86 -2.19
N LYS A 444 -11.85 -23.23 -1.78
CA LYS A 444 -12.97 -22.27 -1.71
C LYS A 444 -12.82 -21.24 -0.58
N LYS A 445 -11.99 -21.53 0.41
CA LYS A 445 -11.79 -20.71 1.62
C LYS A 445 -10.39 -20.13 1.69
N SER A 446 -10.33 -18.90 2.15
CA SER A 446 -9.10 -18.28 2.56
C SER A 446 -8.52 -18.96 3.79
N ASP A 447 -7.24 -18.71 4.04
CA ASP A 447 -6.65 -19.03 5.33
C ASP A 447 -7.35 -18.24 6.44
N TYR A 448 -7.37 -18.81 7.64
CA TYR A 448 -8.01 -18.20 8.79
C TYR A 448 -7.23 -16.96 9.23
N PHE A 449 -7.88 -15.81 9.25
CA PHE A 449 -7.39 -14.65 9.95
C PHE A 449 -7.72 -14.80 11.45
N ILE A 450 -6.70 -15.16 12.24
CA ILE A 450 -6.85 -15.48 13.65
C ILE A 450 -6.54 -14.25 14.51
N ILE A 451 -7.52 -13.85 15.30
CA ILE A 451 -7.39 -12.82 16.32
C ILE A 451 -7.43 -13.51 17.66
N ASN A 452 -6.27 -13.56 18.33
CA ASN A 452 -6.24 -14.03 19.71
C ASN A 452 -6.83 -13.00 20.67
N LYS A 453 -7.17 -13.46 21.88
CA LYS A 453 -7.69 -12.62 22.95
C LYS A 453 -6.90 -11.33 23.22
N ASN A 454 -5.56 -11.42 23.29
CA ASN A 454 -4.74 -10.24 23.54
C ASN A 454 -4.86 -9.20 22.42
N SER A 455 -4.89 -9.64 21.15
CA SER A 455 -5.13 -8.77 20.00
C SER A 455 -6.53 -8.17 20.06
N TYR A 456 -7.55 -8.97 20.35
CA TYR A 456 -8.91 -8.44 20.52
C TYR A 456 -9.00 -7.37 21.61
N ASP A 457 -8.48 -7.65 22.81
CA ASP A 457 -8.60 -6.75 23.95
C ASP A 457 -7.87 -5.42 23.71
N LYS A 458 -6.76 -5.46 22.97
CA LYS A 458 -5.96 -4.27 22.62
C LYS A 458 -6.54 -3.48 21.46
N THR A 459 -7.04 -4.13 20.41
CA THR A 459 -7.36 -3.46 19.15
C THR A 459 -8.82 -3.51 18.75
N ILE A 460 -9.55 -4.58 19.02
CA ILE A 460 -10.92 -4.77 18.48
C ILE A 460 -11.98 -4.37 19.49
N LYS A 461 -11.73 -4.57 20.80
CA LYS A 461 -12.70 -4.29 21.85
C LYS A 461 -13.20 -2.83 21.83
N SER A 462 -12.35 -1.89 21.44
CA SER A 462 -12.70 -0.46 21.31
C SER A 462 -13.56 -0.14 20.07
N PHE A 463 -13.77 -1.10 19.17
CA PHE A 463 -14.61 -0.95 17.98
C PHE A 463 -16.02 -1.50 18.19
N ILE A 464 -16.28 -2.14 19.33
CA ILE A 464 -17.62 -2.61 19.67
C ILE A 464 -18.47 -1.39 19.96
N ASP A 465 -19.61 -1.33 19.28
CA ASP A 465 -20.59 -0.30 19.54
C ASP A 465 -21.24 -0.58 20.90
N ASN A 466 -21.11 0.38 21.82
CA ASN A 466 -21.60 0.23 23.18
C ASN A 466 -23.13 0.28 23.26
N GLU A 467 -23.81 0.89 22.28
CA GLU A 467 -25.26 1.06 22.30
C GLU A 467 -25.98 -0.25 21.99
N ASP A 468 -25.48 -1.01 21.02
CA ASP A 468 -26.11 -2.25 20.55
C ASP A 468 -25.25 -3.51 20.71
N ASN A 469 -24.06 -3.38 21.31
CA ASN A 469 -23.10 -4.48 21.50
C ASN A 469 -22.82 -5.21 20.19
N SER A 470 -22.62 -4.46 19.10
CA SER A 470 -22.33 -5.00 17.77
C SER A 470 -20.90 -4.71 17.33
N LEU A 471 -20.41 -5.52 16.38
CA LEU A 471 -19.11 -5.34 15.75
C LEU A 471 -19.27 -5.48 14.23
N THR A 472 -18.83 -4.48 13.47
CA THR A 472 -18.82 -4.57 12.01
C THR A 472 -17.44 -5.00 11.51
N ILE A 473 -17.43 -6.08 10.72
CA ILE A 473 -16.25 -6.63 10.07
C ILE A 473 -16.39 -6.40 8.58
N GLY A 474 -15.43 -5.71 7.99
CA GLY A 474 -15.38 -5.48 6.56
C GLY A 474 -14.30 -6.29 5.87
N VAL A 475 -14.49 -6.52 4.57
CA VAL A 475 -13.49 -7.07 3.66
C VAL A 475 -13.45 -6.23 2.39
N TYR A 476 -12.25 -5.80 1.99
CA TYR A 476 -12.00 -5.17 0.70
C TYR A 476 -11.31 -6.19 -0.21
N ILE A 477 -11.81 -6.40 -1.42
CA ILE A 477 -11.32 -7.43 -2.35
C ILE A 477 -10.91 -6.78 -3.67
N PHE A 478 -9.71 -7.11 -4.18
CA PHE A 478 -9.25 -6.83 -5.54
C PHE A 478 -9.21 -8.11 -6.34
N ILE A 479 -9.84 -8.12 -7.51
CA ILE A 479 -9.84 -9.24 -8.44
C ILE A 479 -8.89 -8.93 -9.59
N TYR A 480 -8.07 -9.92 -9.94
CA TYR A 480 -7.05 -9.80 -10.96
C TYR A 480 -7.40 -10.64 -12.20
N ASP A 481 -6.82 -10.24 -13.32
CA ASP A 481 -6.89 -10.97 -14.57
C ASP A 481 -6.08 -12.26 -14.44
N ASN A 482 -6.73 -13.38 -14.74
CA ASN A 482 -6.15 -14.70 -14.61
C ASN A 482 -5.18 -15.04 -15.75
N PHE A 483 -4.94 -14.19 -16.75
CA PHE A 483 -4.09 -14.53 -17.90
C PHE A 483 -2.69 -15.07 -17.51
N ILE A 484 -1.96 -14.34 -16.67
CA ILE A 484 -0.60 -14.74 -16.23
C ILE A 484 -0.65 -16.04 -15.42
N ILE A 485 -1.64 -16.17 -14.54
CA ILE A 485 -1.80 -17.34 -13.67
C ILE A 485 -2.25 -18.57 -14.48
N SER A 486 -3.05 -18.37 -15.52
CA SER A 486 -3.48 -19.43 -16.43
C SER A 486 -2.28 -19.97 -17.21
N ASN A 487 -1.40 -19.10 -17.70
CA ASN A 487 -0.16 -19.51 -18.35
C ASN A 487 0.75 -20.30 -17.39
N TYR A 488 0.88 -19.83 -16.15
CA TYR A 488 1.58 -20.54 -15.07
C TYR A 488 1.02 -21.95 -14.86
N PHE A 489 -0.30 -22.10 -14.73
CA PHE A 489 -0.92 -23.41 -14.55
C PHE A 489 -0.80 -24.30 -15.77
N ASN A 490 -0.90 -23.75 -16.98
CA ASN A 490 -0.75 -24.52 -18.22
C ASN A 490 0.66 -25.10 -18.33
N GLU A 491 1.70 -24.31 -18.01
CA GLU A 491 3.09 -24.80 -18.02
C GLU A 491 3.29 -25.95 -17.02
N ILE A 492 2.70 -25.83 -15.82
CA ILE A 492 2.74 -26.90 -14.81
C ILE A 492 1.99 -28.14 -15.32
N LYS A 493 0.77 -27.97 -15.84
CA LYS A 493 -0.06 -29.06 -16.37
C LYS A 493 0.66 -29.84 -17.47
N GLU A 494 1.24 -29.15 -18.44
CA GLU A 494 2.00 -29.75 -19.53
C GLU A 494 3.16 -30.62 -19.04
N LYS A 495 3.91 -30.16 -18.02
CA LYS A 495 4.99 -30.93 -17.40
C LYS A 495 4.50 -32.21 -16.71
N GLY A 496 3.23 -32.28 -16.32
CA GLY A 496 2.62 -33.42 -15.62
C GLY A 496 2.20 -34.56 -16.52
N ILE A 497 1.94 -34.27 -17.80
CA ILE A 497 1.42 -35.25 -18.76
C ILE A 497 2.39 -36.43 -18.92
N ASP A 498 1.81 -37.63 -19.02
CA ASP A 498 2.53 -38.86 -19.36
C ASP A 498 1.82 -39.60 -20.48
N ASN A 499 2.57 -40.12 -21.45
CA ASN A 499 1.98 -40.83 -22.57
C ASN A 499 1.40 -42.19 -22.17
N ASP A 500 1.88 -42.82 -21.09
CA ASP A 500 1.46 -44.15 -20.66
C ASP A 500 0.26 -44.16 -19.71
N TYR A 501 -0.21 -42.97 -19.30
CA TYR A 501 -1.26 -42.82 -18.29
C TYR A 501 -2.36 -41.87 -18.77
N ASP A 502 -3.59 -42.15 -18.36
CA ASP A 502 -4.73 -41.25 -18.49
C ASP A 502 -4.86 -40.45 -17.19
N ILE A 503 -4.99 -39.12 -17.29
CA ILE A 503 -5.26 -38.25 -16.14
C ILE A 503 -6.75 -38.39 -15.79
N ILE A 504 -7.04 -38.84 -14.56
CA ILE A 504 -8.40 -38.94 -14.02
C ILE A 504 -8.84 -37.58 -13.46
N ASN A 505 -8.00 -36.99 -12.63
CA ASN A 505 -8.21 -35.71 -11.99
C ASN A 505 -6.86 -35.04 -11.76
N SER A 506 -6.85 -33.72 -11.66
CA SER A 506 -5.68 -33.00 -11.20
C SER A 506 -6.06 -31.80 -10.34
N ASN A 507 -5.29 -31.55 -9.30
CA ASN A 507 -5.58 -30.50 -8.34
C ASN A 507 -4.29 -29.77 -7.93
N TYR A 508 -4.45 -28.53 -7.47
CA TYR A 508 -3.34 -27.70 -7.02
C TYR A 508 -3.58 -27.21 -5.60
N TYR A 509 -2.50 -27.16 -4.82
CA TYR A 509 -2.48 -26.62 -3.47
C TYR A 509 -1.24 -25.75 -3.27
N GLU A 510 -1.40 -24.66 -2.52
CA GLU A 510 -0.32 -23.75 -2.14
C GLU A 510 -0.24 -23.61 -0.62
N TRP A 511 0.98 -23.50 -0.13
CA TRP A 511 1.34 -23.25 1.25
C TRP A 511 2.30 -22.07 1.33
N GLU A 512 1.84 -20.97 1.93
CA GLU A 512 2.68 -19.81 2.21
C GLU A 512 3.55 -20.05 3.44
N ILE A 513 4.85 -19.84 3.27
CA ILE A 513 5.80 -19.76 4.38
C ILE A 513 6.05 -18.30 4.68
N GLU A 514 5.60 -17.84 5.84
CA GLU A 514 5.97 -16.55 6.41
C GLU A 514 7.26 -16.65 7.24
N ASP A 515 7.88 -15.51 7.47
CA ASP A 515 9.09 -15.37 8.29
C ASP A 515 10.23 -16.33 7.93
N TRP A 516 10.51 -16.50 6.63
CA TRP A 516 11.53 -17.40 6.11
C TRP A 516 12.89 -17.30 6.83
N ASP A 517 13.37 -16.10 7.08
CA ASP A 517 14.61 -15.79 7.77
C ASP A 517 14.62 -16.32 9.21
N LYS A 518 13.46 -16.34 9.88
CA LYS A 518 13.31 -16.88 11.24
C LYS A 518 13.51 -18.40 11.22
N LEU A 519 12.93 -19.09 10.24
CA LEU A 519 13.13 -20.54 10.06
C LEU A 519 14.61 -20.88 9.86
N GLN A 520 15.35 -20.04 9.15
CA GLN A 520 16.79 -20.21 8.95
C GLN A 520 17.60 -19.93 10.23
N LYS A 521 17.23 -18.91 11.01
CA LYS A 521 17.95 -18.50 12.24
C LYS A 521 17.71 -19.44 13.42
N GLU A 522 16.49 -19.92 13.59
CA GLU A 522 16.07 -20.73 14.75
C GLU A 522 16.43 -22.21 14.60
N ASN A 523 17.07 -22.61 13.51
CA ASN A 523 17.40 -24.02 13.21
C ASN A 523 16.18 -24.93 13.31
N VAL A 524 15.03 -24.48 12.77
CA VAL A 524 13.83 -25.31 12.73
C VAL A 524 14.12 -26.54 11.88
N ALA A 525 14.01 -27.74 12.47
CA ALA A 525 14.35 -28.99 11.80
C ALA A 525 13.30 -29.40 10.76
N ILE A 526 12.02 -29.11 11.03
CA ILE A 526 10.88 -29.54 10.23
C ILE A 526 9.72 -28.56 10.41
N ILE A 527 9.03 -28.27 9.31
CA ILE A 527 7.73 -27.60 9.31
C ILE A 527 6.79 -28.33 8.34
N SER A 528 5.49 -28.27 8.60
CA SER A 528 4.49 -28.92 7.74
C SER A 528 3.35 -27.96 7.43
N SER A 529 2.80 -28.08 6.22
CA SER A 529 1.59 -27.39 5.82
C SER A 529 0.43 -27.85 6.70
N PRO A 530 -0.62 -27.03 6.83
CA PRO A 530 -1.91 -27.53 7.25
C PRO A 530 -2.32 -28.73 6.37
N PRO A 531 -3.01 -29.73 6.93
CA PRO A 531 -3.56 -30.82 6.14
C PRO A 531 -4.62 -30.28 5.18
N PHE A 532 -4.68 -30.81 3.97
CA PHE A 532 -5.64 -30.42 2.94
C PHE A 532 -6.20 -31.63 2.21
N LYS A 533 -7.42 -31.50 1.69
CA LYS A 533 -8.12 -32.58 1.01
C LYS A 533 -8.06 -32.42 -0.50
N ILE A 534 -7.69 -33.50 -1.17
CA ILE A 534 -7.83 -33.64 -2.61
C ILE A 534 -8.56 -34.96 -2.88
N ASP A 535 -9.69 -34.87 -3.57
CA ASP A 535 -10.71 -35.91 -3.62
C ASP A 535 -11.16 -36.33 -2.20
N LYS A 536 -10.87 -37.57 -1.81
CA LYS A 536 -11.21 -38.18 -0.53
C LYS A 536 -9.99 -38.40 0.37
N TYR A 537 -8.83 -37.87 -0.02
CA TYR A 537 -7.56 -38.12 0.65
C TYR A 537 -7.06 -36.90 1.39
N ASP A 538 -6.56 -37.12 2.60
CA ASP A 538 -5.89 -36.09 3.40
C ASP A 538 -4.40 -36.04 3.08
N TRP A 539 -3.93 -34.87 2.66
CA TRP A 539 -2.54 -34.63 2.26
C TRP A 539 -1.90 -33.57 3.13
N ASN A 540 -0.57 -33.60 3.21
CA ASN A 540 0.23 -32.50 3.74
C ASN A 540 1.57 -32.41 3.00
N VAL A 541 2.15 -31.21 3.03
CA VAL A 541 3.50 -30.94 2.53
C VAL A 541 4.40 -30.69 3.73
N THR A 542 5.49 -31.44 3.87
CA THR A 542 6.45 -31.28 4.97
C THR A 542 7.78 -30.81 4.41
N PHE A 543 8.31 -29.72 4.95
CA PHE A 543 9.56 -29.12 4.54
C PHE A 543 10.61 -29.23 5.65
N TYR A 544 11.81 -29.66 5.29
CA TYR A 544 12.95 -29.82 6.19
C TYR A 544 13.98 -28.72 5.87
N PRO A 545 14.01 -27.61 6.63
CA PRO A 545 14.83 -26.44 6.32
C PRO A 545 16.34 -26.68 6.52
N LYS A 546 16.73 -27.66 7.32
CA LYS A 546 18.13 -27.92 7.64
C LYS A 546 18.32 -29.36 8.10
N GLU A 547 18.83 -30.21 7.23
CA GLU A 547 19.43 -31.48 7.64
C GLU A 547 20.95 -31.27 7.63
N GLU A 548 21.64 -31.61 8.74
CA GLU A 548 23.05 -31.25 9.00
C GLU A 548 24.05 -31.64 7.89
N ASN A 549 23.65 -32.51 6.97
CA ASN A 549 24.45 -32.93 5.81
C ASN A 549 23.64 -33.10 4.51
N MET A 550 22.37 -32.69 4.45
CA MET A 550 21.52 -32.90 3.27
C MET A 550 20.96 -31.61 2.70
N ASN A 551 20.62 -31.66 1.42
CA ASN A 551 19.81 -30.62 0.78
C ASN A 551 18.46 -30.52 1.50
N GLN A 552 17.86 -29.34 1.51
CA GLN A 552 16.50 -29.16 2.00
C GLN A 552 15.52 -30.03 1.21
N VAL A 553 14.60 -30.68 1.92
CA VAL A 553 13.72 -31.72 1.35
C VAL A 553 12.25 -31.32 1.52
N LEU A 554 11.46 -31.56 0.49
CA LEU A 554 10.01 -31.37 0.49
C LEU A 554 9.32 -32.73 0.37
N TYR A 555 8.62 -33.15 1.40
CA TYR A 555 7.90 -34.41 1.45
C TYR A 555 6.42 -34.16 1.18
N PHE A 556 5.81 -35.07 0.43
CA PHE A 556 4.38 -35.07 0.20
C PHE A 556 3.80 -36.40 0.67
N SER A 557 3.06 -36.35 1.76
CA SER A 557 2.50 -37.55 2.39
C SER A 557 0.99 -37.58 2.28
N ASN A 558 0.48 -38.79 2.06
CA ASN A 558 -0.93 -39.12 2.22
C ASN A 558 -1.12 -39.62 3.65
N ASN A 559 -2.00 -38.99 4.41
CA ASN A 559 -2.28 -39.37 5.80
C ASN A 559 -3.28 -40.54 5.90
N ASP A 560 -3.92 -40.94 4.80
CA ASP A 560 -4.86 -42.06 4.77
C ASP A 560 -4.17 -43.42 4.59
N SER A 561 -4.09 -44.20 5.67
CA SER A 561 -3.49 -45.54 5.69
C SER A 561 -4.36 -46.64 5.03
N ASN A 562 -5.61 -46.35 4.68
CA ASN A 562 -6.61 -47.37 4.33
C ASN A 562 -6.90 -47.56 2.83
N ASN A 563 -6.05 -47.02 1.96
CA ASN A 563 -6.39 -46.97 0.54
C ASN A 563 -6.00 -48.24 -0.23
N LYS A 564 -6.99 -49.05 -0.59
CA LYS A 564 -6.80 -50.34 -1.30
C LYS A 564 -6.82 -50.23 -2.83
N ASP A 565 -6.96 -49.03 -3.41
CA ASP A 565 -7.10 -48.89 -4.86
C ASP A 565 -5.74 -48.89 -5.58
N ARG A 566 -5.19 -50.09 -5.75
CA ARG A 566 -3.89 -50.37 -6.39
C ARG A 566 -3.79 -49.92 -7.86
N ASN A 567 -4.90 -49.49 -8.47
CA ASN A 567 -4.93 -49.06 -9.87
C ASN A 567 -4.82 -47.55 -10.05
N ILE A 568 -4.70 -46.79 -8.96
CA ILE A 568 -4.54 -45.34 -8.98
C ILE A 568 -3.08 -44.99 -8.74
N PHE A 569 -2.54 -44.19 -9.65
CA PHE A 569 -1.20 -43.64 -9.60
C PHE A 569 -1.29 -42.14 -9.33
N VAL A 570 -0.26 -41.60 -8.69
CA VAL A 570 -0.09 -40.18 -8.46
C VAL A 570 1.22 -39.72 -9.08
N ARG A 571 1.17 -38.54 -9.68
CA ARG A 571 2.35 -37.75 -10.01
C ARG A 571 2.17 -36.39 -9.38
N CYS A 572 3.18 -35.92 -8.67
CA CYS A 572 3.22 -34.57 -8.12
C CYS A 572 4.21 -33.71 -8.90
N ILE A 573 3.84 -32.45 -9.10
CA ILE A 573 4.74 -31.39 -9.52
C ILE A 573 4.82 -30.39 -8.38
N PHE A 574 6.02 -30.27 -7.83
CA PHE A 574 6.32 -29.33 -6.77
C PHE A 574 6.72 -28.01 -7.39
N VAL A 575 6.25 -26.93 -6.80
CA VAL A 575 6.51 -25.58 -7.27
C VAL A 575 7.00 -24.75 -6.10
N ILE A 576 8.06 -23.98 -6.31
CA ILE A 576 8.47 -22.94 -5.38
C ILE A 576 8.32 -21.64 -6.13
N ARG A 577 7.47 -20.73 -5.65
CA ARG A 577 7.26 -19.45 -6.34
C ARG A 577 7.41 -18.27 -5.40
N ASN A 578 7.73 -17.13 -5.99
CA ASN A 578 7.61 -15.85 -5.33
C ASN A 578 6.14 -15.60 -4.91
N CYS A 579 5.95 -15.07 -3.70
CA CYS A 579 4.62 -14.84 -3.12
C CYS A 579 3.78 -13.80 -3.86
N ASN A 580 4.44 -12.86 -4.55
CA ASN A 580 3.82 -11.80 -5.32
C ASN A 580 3.81 -12.11 -6.83
N ASP A 581 4.73 -12.95 -7.30
CA ASP A 581 5.04 -13.09 -8.73
C ASP A 581 4.87 -14.52 -9.28
N PHE A 582 3.78 -14.74 -10.03
CA PHE A 582 3.49 -16.00 -10.75
C PHE A 582 4.36 -16.28 -11.97
N SER A 583 5.20 -15.33 -12.40
CA SER A 583 6.22 -15.53 -13.44
C SER A 583 7.59 -15.93 -12.87
N CYS A 584 7.76 -15.88 -11.54
CA CYS A 584 8.99 -16.24 -10.85
C CYS A 584 8.79 -17.50 -10.00
N TYR A 585 9.10 -18.65 -10.60
CA TYR A 585 8.94 -19.94 -9.95
C TYR A 585 9.94 -20.98 -10.46
N GLU A 586 10.15 -21.99 -9.63
CA GLU A 586 10.90 -23.20 -9.95
C GLU A 586 9.96 -24.39 -9.88
N ILE A 587 10.07 -25.30 -10.86
CA ILE A 587 9.24 -26.49 -10.95
C ILE A 587 10.10 -27.73 -10.83
N GLN A 588 9.63 -28.68 -10.03
CA GLN A 588 10.23 -30.00 -9.95
C GLN A 588 9.17 -31.10 -10.08
N LYS A 589 9.45 -32.08 -10.93
CA LYS A 589 8.55 -33.22 -11.19
C LYS A 589 8.98 -34.43 -10.36
N SER A 590 8.00 -35.11 -9.74
CA SER A 590 8.21 -36.40 -9.08
C SER A 590 8.09 -37.58 -10.06
N LYS A 591 8.57 -38.75 -9.64
CA LYS A 591 8.28 -40.02 -10.31
C LYS A 591 6.78 -40.33 -10.20
N ILE A 592 6.26 -41.13 -11.14
CA ILE A 592 4.89 -41.67 -11.00
C ILE A 592 4.96 -42.81 -9.99
N GLU A 593 4.15 -42.71 -8.94
CA GLU A 593 4.10 -43.72 -7.88
C GLU A 593 2.65 -44.19 -7.66
N SER A 594 2.48 -45.42 -7.17
CA SER A 594 1.16 -45.87 -6.75
C SER A 594 0.74 -45.13 -5.48
N LEU A 595 -0.55 -44.83 -5.37
CA LEU A 595 -1.15 -44.04 -4.27
C LEU A 595 -0.94 -44.62 -2.85
N GLU A 596 -0.50 -45.89 -2.74
CA GLU A 596 -0.13 -46.54 -1.47
C GLU A 596 1.20 -46.03 -0.87
N TYR A 597 2.01 -45.30 -1.63
CA TYR A 597 3.32 -44.82 -1.16
C TYR A 597 3.33 -43.31 -0.91
N ASN A 598 4.01 -42.91 0.17
CA ASN A 598 4.39 -41.51 0.39
C ASN A 598 5.30 -41.08 -0.76
N VAL A 599 4.96 -39.98 -1.43
CA VAL A 599 5.76 -39.45 -2.53
C VAL A 599 6.86 -38.61 -1.92
N GLU A 600 8.04 -39.21 -1.84
CA GLU A 600 9.22 -38.55 -1.32
C GLU A 600 10.01 -37.91 -2.46
N LEU A 601 10.14 -36.58 -2.46
CA LEU A 601 11.20 -35.96 -3.23
C LEU A 601 12.50 -36.04 -2.43
N LYS A 602 13.17 -37.19 -2.44
CA LYS A 602 14.60 -37.16 -2.14
C LYS A 602 15.28 -36.35 -3.22
N SER A 603 16.29 -35.56 -2.86
CA SER A 603 17.32 -35.22 -3.84
C SER A 603 18.04 -36.52 -4.17
N GLU A 604 17.46 -37.36 -5.02
CA GLU A 604 18.25 -38.37 -5.70
C GLU A 604 19.30 -37.61 -6.47
N VAL A 605 20.55 -37.85 -6.15
CA VAL A 605 21.62 -37.56 -7.09
C VAL A 605 21.28 -38.44 -8.29
N ASP A 606 20.89 -37.84 -9.41
CA ASP A 606 20.76 -38.63 -10.63
C ASP A 606 22.10 -39.31 -10.93
N LYS A 607 22.13 -40.29 -11.84
CA LYS A 607 23.40 -40.97 -12.18
C LYS A 607 24.50 -40.01 -12.69
N ASP A 608 24.15 -38.76 -12.95
CA ASP A 608 24.99 -37.69 -13.49
C ASP A 608 25.40 -36.63 -12.43
N GLY A 609 25.04 -36.80 -11.15
CA GLY A 609 25.50 -35.91 -10.07
C GLY A 609 24.63 -34.67 -9.81
N ASN A 610 23.47 -34.52 -10.46
CA ASN A 610 22.65 -33.32 -10.32
C ASN A 610 21.70 -33.42 -9.13
N ASN A 611 21.88 -32.50 -8.17
CA ASN A 611 20.96 -32.35 -7.05
C ASN A 611 19.62 -31.77 -7.53
N ILE A 612 18.56 -32.49 -7.20
CA ILE A 612 17.21 -32.33 -7.74
C ILE A 612 16.44 -31.10 -7.22
N LEU A 613 16.88 -30.42 -6.16
CA LEU A 613 16.52 -29.02 -5.83
C LEU A 613 17.63 -28.46 -4.93
N SER A 614 18.77 -28.10 -5.52
CA SER A 614 19.85 -27.48 -4.77
C SER A 614 19.41 -26.09 -4.30
N MET A 615 19.24 -25.88 -2.99
CA MET A 615 18.81 -24.57 -2.47
C MET A 615 19.79 -23.41 -2.73
N LYS A 616 20.97 -23.70 -3.30
CA LYS A 616 21.78 -22.66 -3.92
C LYS A 616 20.94 -21.88 -4.95
N SER A 617 19.98 -22.50 -5.62
CA SER A 617 19.05 -21.85 -6.54
C SER A 617 18.16 -20.79 -5.85
N LEU A 618 17.58 -21.08 -4.69
CA LEU A 618 16.70 -20.15 -3.97
C LEU A 618 17.40 -18.86 -3.52
N LYS A 619 18.71 -18.92 -3.23
CA LYS A 619 19.51 -17.75 -2.83
C LYS A 619 20.15 -17.02 -4.01
N SER A 620 20.30 -17.66 -5.18
CA SER A 620 21.11 -17.14 -6.29
C SER A 620 20.38 -17.01 -7.63
N TYR A 621 19.06 -17.25 -7.71
CA TYR A 621 18.40 -17.27 -9.02
C TYR A 621 18.15 -15.88 -9.59
N GLU A 622 18.81 -15.62 -10.71
CA GLU A 622 18.62 -14.48 -11.61
C GLU A 622 17.78 -14.85 -12.85
N VAL A 623 17.05 -15.98 -12.87
CA VAL A 623 16.28 -16.42 -14.08
C VAL A 623 15.33 -15.33 -14.60
N SER A 624 14.86 -14.45 -13.71
CA SER A 624 14.12 -13.23 -14.07
C SER A 624 14.69 -11.95 -13.43
N LYS A 625 15.94 -11.98 -12.93
CA LYS A 625 16.53 -11.00 -11.98
C LYS A 625 15.77 -10.87 -10.63
N ARG A 626 14.78 -11.73 -10.36
CA ARG A 626 13.95 -11.69 -9.15
C ARG A 626 14.22 -12.88 -8.25
N ARG A 627 14.05 -12.63 -6.94
CA ARG A 627 14.24 -13.64 -5.90
C ARG A 627 12.93 -14.38 -5.68
N LEU A 628 13.01 -15.71 -5.52
CA LEU A 628 11.88 -16.54 -5.11
C LEU A 628 11.41 -16.21 -3.68
N ILE A 629 12.33 -15.78 -2.82
CA ILE A 629 12.03 -15.31 -1.47
C ILE A 629 11.98 -13.78 -1.49
N GLU A 630 10.82 -13.22 -1.17
CA GLU A 630 10.60 -11.78 -1.13
C GLU A 630 9.74 -11.43 0.09
N ASN A 631 10.01 -10.29 0.73
CA ASN A 631 9.32 -9.86 1.95
C ASN A 631 9.31 -10.94 3.05
N ASN A 632 10.41 -11.69 3.15
CA ASN A 632 10.59 -12.79 4.09
C ASN A 632 9.56 -13.93 3.90
N LYS A 633 9.06 -14.10 2.67
CA LYS A 633 8.00 -15.05 2.30
C LYS A 633 8.35 -15.82 1.05
N VAL A 634 7.81 -17.04 0.95
CA VAL A 634 7.88 -17.90 -0.24
C VAL A 634 6.65 -18.81 -0.27
N ILE A 635 6.20 -19.21 -1.46
CA ILE A 635 5.07 -20.14 -1.62
C ILE A 635 5.59 -21.49 -2.08
N PHE A 636 5.19 -22.54 -1.38
CA PHE A 636 5.32 -23.92 -1.82
C PHE A 636 4.00 -24.40 -2.42
N GLY A 637 4.01 -24.70 -3.71
CA GLY A 637 2.90 -25.30 -4.44
C GLY A 637 3.11 -26.79 -4.68
N VAL A 638 2.03 -27.55 -4.75
CA VAL A 638 2.02 -28.92 -5.23
C VAL A 638 0.83 -29.15 -6.17
N PHE A 639 1.13 -29.56 -7.40
CA PHE A 639 0.15 -29.95 -8.41
C PHE A 639 0.11 -31.47 -8.51
N ILE A 640 -1.04 -32.06 -8.22
CA ILE A 640 -1.22 -33.50 -8.04
C ILE A 640 -2.06 -34.04 -9.18
N PHE A 641 -1.48 -34.92 -9.98
CA PHE A 641 -2.15 -35.64 -11.05
C PHE A 641 -2.52 -37.03 -10.54
N LYS A 642 -3.82 -37.31 -10.46
CA LYS A 642 -4.35 -38.64 -10.24
C LYS A 642 -4.51 -39.33 -11.58
N MET A 643 -3.88 -40.47 -11.76
CA MET A 643 -3.71 -41.10 -13.07
C MET A 643 -4.08 -42.59 -13.03
N LYS A 644 -4.46 -43.12 -14.18
CA LYS A 644 -4.65 -44.55 -14.41
C LYS A 644 -3.77 -45.00 -15.56
N LYS A 645 -3.11 -46.15 -15.41
CA LYS A 645 -2.32 -46.71 -16.51
C LYS A 645 -3.20 -47.03 -17.71
N LYS A 646 -2.83 -46.55 -18.90
CA LYS A 646 -3.54 -46.88 -20.14
C LYS A 646 -3.51 -48.39 -20.32
N LYS A 647 -4.67 -48.99 -20.64
CA LYS A 647 -4.71 -50.40 -21.04
C LYS A 647 -3.92 -50.51 -22.33
N THR A 648 -2.69 -51.01 -22.28
CA THR A 648 -1.93 -51.32 -23.48
C THR A 648 -2.77 -52.30 -24.27
N LYS A 649 -3.30 -51.88 -25.42
CA LYS A 649 -3.85 -52.84 -26.39
C LYS A 649 -2.67 -53.68 -26.82
N ILE A 650 -2.41 -54.77 -26.09
CA ILE A 650 -1.49 -55.81 -26.52
C ILE A 650 -2.10 -56.25 -27.85
N LYS A 651 -1.59 -55.70 -28.95
CA LYS A 651 -1.80 -56.28 -30.27
C LYS A 651 -1.20 -57.67 -30.12
N MET A 652 -2.03 -58.66 -29.80
CA MET A 652 -1.66 -60.06 -29.91
C MET A 652 -1.25 -60.21 -31.37
N LYS A 653 0.06 -60.08 -31.63
CA LYS A 653 0.64 -60.50 -32.88
C LYS A 653 0.31 -61.98 -32.91
N ASN A 654 -0.72 -62.34 -33.66
CA ASN A 654 -1.02 -63.70 -34.03
C ASN A 654 0.26 -64.28 -34.62
N SER A 655 1.04 -64.95 -33.78
CA SER A 655 2.13 -65.80 -34.21
C SER A 655 1.48 -66.99 -34.88
N LYS A 656 1.06 -66.80 -36.14
CA LYS A 656 0.88 -67.91 -37.07
C LYS A 656 2.24 -68.59 -37.15
N LYS A 657 2.44 -69.61 -36.32
CA LYS A 657 3.44 -70.65 -36.50
C LYS A 657 3.24 -71.20 -37.91
N VAL A 658 4.06 -70.74 -38.84
CA VAL A 658 4.27 -71.43 -40.10
C VAL A 658 4.98 -72.73 -39.72
N LYS A 659 4.21 -73.83 -39.61
CA LYS A 659 4.77 -75.16 -39.65
C LYS A 659 5.37 -75.32 -41.05
N LYS A 660 6.69 -75.42 -41.11
CA LYS A 660 7.40 -76.02 -42.25
C LYS A 660 7.53 -77.51 -41.99
#